data_AF-A0A0Q5YRR1-F1
#
_entry.id   AF-A0A0Q5YRR1-F1
#
_cell.length_a   1.000
_cell.length_b   1.000
_cell.length_c   1.000
_cell.angle_alpha   90.00
_cell.angle_beta   90.00
_cell.angle_gamma   90.00
#
_symmetry.space_group_name_H-M   'P 1'
#
loop_
_entity.id
_entity.type
_entity.pdbx_description
1 polymer ?
#
loop_
_entity_poly.entity_id
_entity_poly.type
_entity_poly.pdbx_seq_one_letter_code
_entity_poly.pdbx_strand_id
1 'polypeptide(L)'
;MGGSLLLSALTTPDTKAKVASQQFSSRQPLPPRRKAYGTVMLAGPKVEYRSSGGRFYNAIYHCEGPIASFEGYWLEDVRTALVPGSLGGPSGIFPYLSAVVLEGHLGAPSQAASTLLQELGYWTADDRLSGAAYSVMRATAPAEKQFTKVFPSGTWPEHRVLIRASRVRNVNDVAQTQDPATWGWSDLASLCIRDHLTDPKWGMKVPADLIDDASFSAAAILDFQTITKASGALRPRYYIGGAFDLTDEPADALQGMLDARDGRLFLTPEGKVGISGGVYVAPEVTLTDPQILSLTIEVGSRKRATFNRLKVSFVSPAHDYQVVEGDPWEDLDAQEEAGEILEADFARPWVQDHNQLRRLAKIHTAKSNPDYRITGMVTDRSGLPALFEDTIRLVLTRYGIDAIFTVERAVASGDGSTCTYDLTSLDPACYNFDAATEEGIEPALPNTDALATAPAPPVDLAAEIERRTVSGETNATFLVLTSDEPSRADLALIGRYRAVGATDWVDMVSDGESRGRVVSSVLTDGQAYEAQGAIASYGRAAQSAWTATDPATITAIADTTSTGAPTAFVVNGGAGQASYAFTAPNAANFGSAKIFRGTTTTFADATAIRTVNGSASQSFDGTDSGRPPGTYRYWVRAYNRSGFGDATSTAGPITVTVT
;
A
#
# COMPACT_ATOMS: atom_id res chain seq x y z
N MET A 1 -34.85 37.23 36.83
CA MET A 1 -34.89 35.78 36.60
C MET A 1 -34.47 35.50 35.17
N GLY A 2 -33.17 35.53 34.93
CA GLY A 2 -32.54 35.43 33.61
C GLY A 2 -31.05 35.26 33.88
N GLY A 3 -30.48 34.15 33.43
CA GLY A 3 -29.08 33.80 33.73
C GLY A 3 -28.75 32.30 33.63
N SER A 4 -29.75 31.40 33.58
CA SER A 4 -29.48 29.95 33.57
C SER A 4 -29.69 29.25 32.23
N LEU A 5 -30.05 29.96 31.15
CA LEU A 5 -30.28 29.37 29.81
C LEU A 5 -29.18 29.69 28.78
N LEU A 6 -28.27 30.62 29.09
CA LEU A 6 -27.18 31.02 28.18
C LEU A 6 -25.84 30.30 28.45
N LEU A 7 -25.78 29.40 29.45
CA LEU A 7 -24.55 28.69 29.81
C LEU A 7 -24.55 27.20 29.45
N SER A 8 -25.64 26.66 28.90
CA SER A 8 -25.71 25.26 28.42
C SER A 8 -25.47 25.11 26.92
N ALA A 9 -25.36 26.20 26.16
CA ALA A 9 -25.06 26.19 24.72
C ALA A 9 -23.55 26.35 24.41
N LEU A 10 -22.69 26.50 25.44
CA LEU A 10 -21.26 26.84 25.27
C LEU A 10 -20.29 25.73 25.73
N THR A 11 -20.78 24.55 26.12
CA THR A 11 -19.91 23.47 26.64
C THR A 11 -20.25 22.06 26.15
N THR A 12 -21.03 21.92 25.08
CA THR A 12 -21.06 20.66 24.32
C THR A 12 -20.22 20.84 23.07
N PRO A 13 -18.98 20.30 23.00
CA PRO A 13 -18.38 20.07 21.70
C PRO A 13 -19.35 19.13 20.97
N ASP A 14 -19.84 19.58 19.82
CA ASP A 14 -20.60 18.75 18.90
C ASP A 14 -19.68 17.63 18.42
N THR A 15 -19.62 16.56 19.20
CA THR A 15 -18.87 15.34 18.92
C THR A 15 -19.71 14.38 18.09
N LYS A 16 -20.56 14.93 17.22
CA LYS A 16 -21.10 14.22 16.06
C LYS A 16 -20.28 14.52 14.82
N ALA A 17 -18.95 14.45 14.94
CA ALA A 17 -18.17 13.99 13.81
C ALA A 17 -18.65 12.55 13.55
N LYS A 18 -19.55 12.35 12.58
CA LYS A 18 -19.88 11.03 12.04
C LYS A 18 -18.57 10.47 11.51
N VAL A 19 -17.91 9.69 12.37
CA VAL A 19 -16.60 9.11 12.14
C VAL A 19 -16.74 8.22 10.92
N ALA A 20 -15.98 8.55 9.86
CA ALA A 20 -15.80 7.64 8.74
C ALA A 20 -15.48 6.25 9.28
N SER A 21 -16.16 5.24 8.73
CA SER A 21 -16.11 3.85 9.19
C SER A 21 -14.66 3.47 9.54
N GLN A 22 -14.37 3.34 10.82
CA GLN A 22 -13.03 3.00 11.29
C GLN A 22 -12.64 1.64 10.70
N GLN A 23 -11.50 1.58 10.03
CA GLN A 23 -10.92 0.36 9.46
C GLN A 23 -10.32 -0.54 10.55
N PHE A 24 -11.07 -0.80 11.63
CA PHE A 24 -10.67 -1.70 12.70
C PHE A 24 -11.69 -2.82 12.85
N SER A 25 -11.21 -4.05 12.99
CA SER A 25 -12.07 -5.18 13.31
C SER A 25 -12.29 -5.24 14.84
N SER A 26 -13.43 -4.76 15.30
CA SER A 26 -13.77 -4.73 16.73
C SER A 26 -14.57 -5.96 17.16
N ARG A 27 -14.35 -6.44 18.39
CA ARG A 27 -15.19 -7.44 19.05
C ARG A 27 -16.20 -6.69 19.92
N GLN A 28 -17.36 -6.38 19.35
CA GLN A 28 -18.48 -5.80 20.09
C GLN A 28 -19.55 -6.86 20.33
N PRO A 29 -20.23 -6.87 21.49
CA PRO A 29 -21.27 -7.87 21.78
C PRO A 29 -22.47 -7.81 20.81
N LEU A 30 -22.77 -6.62 20.26
CA LEU A 30 -23.77 -6.45 19.20
C LEU A 30 -23.39 -5.25 18.31
N PRO A 31 -22.57 -5.45 17.26
CA PRO A 31 -22.19 -4.40 16.35
C PRO A 31 -23.39 -3.98 15.47
N PRO A 32 -23.52 -2.70 15.09
CA PRO A 32 -24.59 -2.26 14.21
C PRO A 32 -24.43 -2.93 12.83
N ARG A 33 -25.57 -3.33 12.25
CA ARG A 33 -25.66 -3.74 10.84
C ARG A 33 -25.46 -2.50 9.98
N ARG A 34 -24.94 -2.66 8.76
CA ARG A 34 -24.61 -1.53 7.86
C ARG A 34 -25.20 -1.72 6.48
N LYS A 35 -25.51 -0.63 5.79
CA LYS A 35 -25.76 -0.64 4.34
C LYS A 35 -24.77 0.30 3.65
N ALA A 36 -24.39 -0.04 2.43
CA ALA A 36 -23.40 0.71 1.67
C ALA A 36 -23.83 0.92 0.20
N TYR A 37 -23.39 2.02 -0.40
CA TYR A 37 -23.59 2.36 -1.81
C TYR A 37 -22.26 2.71 -2.47
N GLY A 38 -22.22 2.56 -3.80
CA GLY A 38 -21.03 2.83 -4.59
C GLY A 38 -19.89 1.83 -4.36
N THR A 39 -18.66 2.31 -4.48
CA THR A 39 -17.45 1.53 -4.18
C THR A 39 -16.92 1.93 -2.81
N VAL A 40 -16.78 0.99 -1.89
CA VAL A 40 -16.31 1.27 -0.52
C VAL A 40 -15.33 0.23 -0.04
N MET A 41 -14.30 0.68 0.70
CA MET A 41 -13.44 -0.23 1.46
C MET A 41 -14.04 -0.43 2.84
N LEU A 42 -14.36 -1.68 3.18
CA LEU A 42 -14.94 -2.03 4.47
C LEU A 42 -14.08 -3.06 5.19
N ALA A 43 -13.93 -2.81 6.47
CA ALA A 43 -13.75 -3.83 7.49
C ALA A 43 -15.00 -3.81 8.37
N GLY A 44 -15.23 -4.87 9.12
CA GLY A 44 -16.42 -4.95 9.94
C GLY A 44 -16.29 -5.92 11.10
N PRO A 45 -17.41 -6.16 11.79
CA PRO A 45 -17.42 -7.03 12.94
C PRO A 45 -17.08 -8.48 12.58
N LYS A 46 -16.34 -9.10 13.48
CA LYS A 46 -15.94 -10.50 13.39
C LYS A 46 -17.12 -11.41 13.74
N VAL A 47 -17.62 -12.16 12.77
CA VAL A 47 -18.66 -13.19 12.94
C VAL A 47 -18.06 -14.45 13.56
N GLU A 48 -16.86 -14.84 13.12
CA GLU A 48 -16.13 -15.97 13.65
C GLU A 48 -14.66 -15.59 13.81
N TYR A 49 -14.04 -16.03 14.90
CA TYR A 49 -12.63 -15.75 15.21
C TYR A 49 -12.08 -16.88 16.07
N ARG A 50 -11.50 -17.89 15.43
CA ARG A 50 -11.12 -19.14 16.11
C ARG A 50 -9.93 -19.82 15.46
N SER A 51 -9.11 -20.47 16.28
CA SER A 51 -8.10 -21.42 15.83
C SER A 51 -8.59 -22.86 16.05
N SER A 52 -8.49 -23.70 15.03
CA SER A 52 -8.84 -25.13 15.08
C SER A 52 -7.93 -25.91 14.13
N GLY A 53 -7.38 -27.04 14.60
CA GLY A 53 -6.58 -27.94 13.76
C GLY A 53 -5.33 -27.30 13.12
N GLY A 54 -4.68 -26.36 13.80
CA GLY A 54 -3.50 -25.64 13.27
C GLY A 54 -3.83 -24.58 12.21
N ARG A 55 -5.12 -24.27 12.02
CA ARG A 55 -5.64 -23.24 11.12
C ARG A 55 -6.40 -22.20 11.91
N PHE A 56 -6.33 -20.97 11.46
CA PHE A 56 -7.01 -19.83 12.05
C PHE A 56 -8.07 -19.32 11.07
N TYR A 57 -9.29 -19.12 11.57
CA TYR A 57 -10.45 -18.68 10.79
C TYR A 57 -10.91 -17.33 11.33
N ASN A 58 -11.08 -16.38 10.41
CA ASN A 58 -11.61 -15.05 10.68
C ASN A 58 -12.69 -14.74 9.65
N ALA A 59 -13.94 -14.63 10.09
CA ALA A 59 -15.06 -14.22 9.24
C ALA A 59 -15.49 -12.81 9.60
N ILE A 60 -15.60 -11.94 8.60
CA ILE A 60 -15.93 -10.52 8.76
C ILE A 60 -17.21 -10.21 7.99
N TYR A 61 -18.18 -9.63 8.68
CA TYR A 61 -19.40 -9.08 8.09
C TYR A 61 -19.12 -7.68 7.53
N HIS A 62 -19.60 -7.38 6.32
CA HIS A 62 -19.36 -6.09 5.65
C HIS A 62 -20.62 -5.22 5.61
N CYS A 63 -21.71 -5.72 5.03
CA CYS A 63 -22.96 -4.97 4.90
C CYS A 63 -24.17 -5.87 4.61
N GLU A 64 -25.36 -5.28 4.72
CA GLU A 64 -26.65 -5.86 4.35
C GLU A 64 -26.92 -5.79 2.85
N GLY A 65 -27.56 -6.85 2.38
CA GLY A 65 -28.06 -6.97 1.03
C GLY A 65 -27.04 -7.59 0.07
N PRO A 66 -27.51 -7.97 -1.12
CA PRO A 66 -26.63 -8.45 -2.17
C PRO A 66 -25.74 -7.32 -2.66
N ILE A 67 -24.43 -7.47 -2.48
CA ILE A 67 -23.43 -6.61 -3.11
C ILE A 67 -23.19 -7.05 -4.56
N ALA A 68 -22.63 -6.17 -5.37
CA ALA A 68 -22.33 -6.47 -6.76
C ALA A 68 -21.12 -7.39 -6.91
N SER A 69 -19.99 -7.03 -6.29
CA SER A 69 -18.71 -7.76 -6.40
C SER A 69 -17.70 -7.36 -5.33
N PHE A 70 -16.75 -8.25 -5.05
CA PHE A 70 -15.50 -7.92 -4.37
C PHE A 70 -14.46 -7.47 -5.40
N GLU A 71 -13.95 -6.25 -5.31
CA GLU A 71 -12.95 -5.68 -6.24
C GLU A 71 -11.51 -5.94 -5.78
N GLY A 72 -11.32 -6.28 -4.51
CA GLY A 72 -10.04 -6.71 -3.98
C GLY A 72 -10.09 -7.05 -2.50
N TYR A 73 -9.08 -7.78 -2.07
CA TYR A 73 -8.85 -8.14 -0.67
C TYR A 73 -7.48 -7.63 -0.25
N TRP A 74 -7.41 -7.06 0.94
CA TRP A 74 -6.19 -6.60 1.59
C TRP A 74 -5.97 -7.44 2.84
N LEU A 75 -4.71 -7.82 3.07
CA LEU A 75 -4.24 -8.44 4.29
C LEU A 75 -3.33 -7.42 4.96
N GLU A 76 -3.73 -6.92 6.13
CA GLU A 76 -3.14 -5.72 6.73
C GLU A 76 -3.15 -4.57 5.70
N ASP A 77 -1.99 -4.07 5.31
CA ASP A 77 -1.82 -3.01 4.31
C ASP A 77 -1.39 -3.53 2.92
N VAL A 78 -1.36 -4.85 2.72
CA VAL A 78 -0.93 -5.45 1.45
C VAL A 78 -2.13 -5.98 0.65
N ARG A 79 -2.30 -5.47 -0.56
CA ARG A 79 -3.31 -5.99 -1.51
C ARG A 79 -2.93 -7.40 -1.98
N THR A 80 -3.89 -8.32 -1.91
CA THR A 80 -3.73 -9.69 -2.42
C THR A 80 -3.67 -9.77 -3.94
N ALA A 81 -3.22 -10.91 -4.47
CA ALA A 81 -3.14 -11.17 -5.92
C ALA A 81 -4.46 -11.65 -6.54
N LEU A 82 -5.57 -11.65 -5.78
CA LEU A 82 -6.89 -12.04 -6.28
C LEU A 82 -7.40 -11.00 -7.29
N VAL A 83 -7.87 -11.47 -8.44
CA VAL A 83 -8.40 -10.58 -9.49
C VAL A 83 -9.75 -9.99 -9.06
N PRO A 84 -10.09 -8.75 -9.47
CA PRO A 84 -11.40 -8.16 -9.20
C PRO A 84 -12.54 -9.08 -9.66
N GLY A 85 -13.58 -9.22 -8.83
CA GLY A 85 -14.71 -10.12 -9.04
C GLY A 85 -14.51 -11.55 -8.50
N SER A 86 -13.30 -11.90 -8.03
CA SER A 86 -13.06 -13.21 -7.42
C SER A 86 -13.83 -13.37 -6.10
N LEU A 87 -14.49 -14.50 -5.91
CA LEU A 87 -15.15 -14.86 -4.64
C LEU A 87 -14.21 -15.56 -3.66
N GLY A 88 -12.90 -15.45 -3.87
CA GLY A 88 -11.89 -16.07 -3.00
C GLY A 88 -10.84 -16.88 -3.75
N GLY A 89 -9.90 -17.39 -2.96
CA GLY A 89 -8.71 -18.12 -3.41
C GLY A 89 -7.54 -17.90 -2.46
N PRO A 90 -6.37 -18.54 -2.73
CA PRO A 90 -5.15 -18.24 -2.01
C PRO A 90 -4.75 -16.77 -2.21
N SER A 91 -4.18 -16.14 -1.18
CA SER A 91 -3.81 -14.71 -1.21
C SER A 91 -2.82 -14.39 -2.34
N GLY A 92 -1.96 -15.36 -2.70
CA GLY A 92 -1.06 -15.28 -3.86
C GLY A 92 0.02 -14.21 -3.77
N ILE A 93 0.16 -13.54 -2.62
CA ILE A 93 1.08 -12.41 -2.42
C ILE A 93 2.11 -12.73 -1.33
N PHE A 94 3.38 -12.42 -1.55
CA PHE A 94 4.40 -12.58 -0.51
C PHE A 94 4.12 -11.59 0.65
N PRO A 95 4.23 -12.00 1.94
CA PRO A 95 4.73 -13.28 2.44
C PRO A 95 3.65 -14.37 2.62
N TYR A 96 2.37 -14.04 2.45
CA TYR A 96 1.24 -14.90 2.78
C TYR A 96 0.99 -16.05 1.79
N LEU A 97 1.30 -15.86 0.50
CA LEU A 97 1.18 -16.80 -0.62
C LEU A 97 -0.04 -17.73 -0.51
N SER A 98 0.17 -19.03 -0.28
CA SER A 98 -0.88 -20.04 -0.09
C SER A 98 -1.22 -20.30 1.37
N ALA A 99 -0.51 -19.68 2.32
CA ALA A 99 -0.77 -19.83 3.75
C ALA A 99 -2.10 -19.18 4.16
N VAL A 100 -2.50 -18.10 3.47
CA VAL A 100 -3.80 -17.44 3.65
C VAL A 100 -4.69 -17.72 2.46
N VAL A 101 -5.91 -18.19 2.73
CA VAL A 101 -6.98 -18.40 1.74
C VAL A 101 -8.18 -17.56 2.14
N LEU A 102 -8.78 -16.89 1.17
CA LEU A 102 -9.94 -16.03 1.34
C LEU A 102 -11.15 -16.64 0.62
N GLU A 103 -12.35 -16.36 1.14
CA GLU A 103 -13.66 -16.72 0.55
C GLU A 103 -14.59 -15.50 0.73
N GLY A 104 -15.34 -15.14 -0.30
CA GLY A 104 -16.25 -14.00 -0.31
C GLY A 104 -17.68 -14.44 -0.62
N HIS A 105 -18.63 -13.93 0.15
CA HIS A 105 -20.05 -14.16 -0.02
C HIS A 105 -20.76 -12.84 -0.29
N LEU A 106 -21.54 -12.78 -1.38
CA LEU A 106 -22.12 -11.55 -1.89
C LEU A 106 -23.36 -11.07 -1.14
N GLY A 107 -23.92 -11.82 -0.19
CA GLY A 107 -25.13 -11.43 0.54
C GLY A 107 -26.44 -11.74 -0.17
N ALA A 108 -26.45 -12.67 -1.14
CA ALA A 108 -27.69 -13.11 -1.74
C ALA A 108 -28.60 -13.82 -0.71
N PRO A 109 -29.94 -13.66 -0.77
CA PRO A 109 -30.86 -14.36 0.15
C PRO A 109 -30.70 -15.88 0.14
N SER A 110 -30.34 -16.45 -1.02
CA SER A 110 -30.13 -17.87 -1.24
C SER A 110 -28.63 -18.27 -1.28
N GLN A 111 -27.72 -17.45 -0.75
CA GLN A 111 -26.28 -17.79 -0.76
C GLN A 111 -25.98 -19.06 0.04
N ALA A 112 -24.95 -19.83 -0.33
CA ALA A 112 -24.52 -21.00 0.43
C ALA A 112 -23.71 -20.59 1.68
N ALA A 113 -23.63 -21.48 2.66
CA ALA A 113 -22.72 -21.34 3.80
C ALA A 113 -21.25 -21.44 3.33
N SER A 114 -20.36 -20.75 4.04
CA SER A 114 -18.92 -20.78 3.75
C SER A 114 -18.38 -22.20 3.82
N THR A 115 -17.63 -22.57 2.80
CA THR A 115 -16.94 -23.87 2.74
C THR A 115 -15.76 -23.91 3.72
N LEU A 116 -15.07 -22.77 3.90
CA LEU A 116 -13.99 -22.65 4.88
C LEU A 116 -14.50 -22.77 6.33
N LEU A 117 -15.64 -22.14 6.67
CA LEU A 117 -16.18 -22.24 8.03
C LEU A 117 -16.72 -23.63 8.36
N GLN A 118 -17.25 -24.36 7.38
CA GLN A 118 -17.67 -25.76 7.56
C GLN A 118 -16.53 -26.70 8.01
N GLU A 119 -15.27 -26.34 7.77
CA GLU A 119 -14.10 -27.08 8.30
C GLU A 119 -14.05 -27.09 9.85
N LEU A 120 -14.76 -26.18 10.52
CA LEU A 120 -14.86 -26.12 11.99
C LEU A 120 -15.78 -27.20 12.59
N GLY A 121 -16.55 -27.91 11.76
CA GLY A 121 -17.39 -29.05 12.15
C GLY A 121 -18.70 -28.70 12.86
N TYR A 122 -18.79 -27.55 13.55
CA TYR A 122 -20.06 -27.05 14.12
C TYR A 122 -20.79 -26.07 13.19
N TRP A 123 -20.11 -25.54 12.17
CA TRP A 123 -20.72 -24.71 11.15
C TRP A 123 -21.35 -25.61 10.10
N THR A 124 -22.65 -25.51 9.92
CA THR A 124 -23.45 -26.38 9.05
C THR A 124 -23.78 -25.71 7.73
N ALA A 125 -24.37 -26.46 6.79
CA ALA A 125 -24.87 -25.90 5.54
C ALA A 125 -26.03 -24.90 5.73
N ASP A 126 -26.67 -24.91 6.91
CA ASP A 126 -27.76 -24.00 7.28
C ASP A 126 -27.26 -22.65 7.81
N ASP A 127 -26.00 -22.58 8.27
CA ASP A 127 -25.35 -21.37 8.79
C ASP A 127 -24.87 -20.45 7.64
N ARG A 128 -25.83 -19.92 6.87
CA ARG A 128 -25.58 -19.27 5.56
C ARG A 128 -25.29 -17.78 5.64
N LEU A 129 -25.63 -17.17 6.79
CA LEU A 129 -25.66 -15.70 6.96
C LEU A 129 -26.43 -15.02 5.83
N SER A 130 -27.58 -15.60 5.43
CA SER A 130 -28.35 -15.15 4.26
C SER A 130 -28.71 -13.66 4.32
N GLY A 131 -28.51 -12.96 3.20
CA GLY A 131 -28.79 -11.53 3.11
C GLY A 131 -27.67 -10.62 3.61
N ALA A 132 -26.56 -11.18 4.12
CA ALA A 132 -25.41 -10.41 4.56
C ALA A 132 -24.18 -10.71 3.69
N ALA A 133 -23.51 -9.66 3.23
CA ALA A 133 -22.22 -9.79 2.57
C ALA A 133 -21.11 -9.96 3.61
N TYR A 134 -20.31 -11.02 3.47
CA TYR A 134 -19.23 -11.33 4.40
C TYR A 134 -18.05 -11.97 3.67
N SER A 135 -16.88 -11.93 4.28
CA SER A 135 -15.72 -12.68 3.79
C SER A 135 -15.07 -13.47 4.90
N VAL A 136 -14.48 -14.61 4.54
CA VAL A 136 -13.83 -15.54 5.43
C VAL A 136 -12.37 -15.65 5.04
N MET A 137 -11.49 -15.55 6.02
CA MET A 137 -10.07 -15.80 5.89
C MET A 137 -9.71 -17.06 6.68
N ARG A 138 -9.00 -17.97 6.03
CA ARG A 138 -8.35 -19.12 6.67
C ARG A 138 -6.83 -18.98 6.53
N ALA A 139 -6.14 -18.80 7.63
CA ALA A 139 -4.69 -18.79 7.71
C ALA A 139 -4.17 -20.13 8.27
N THR A 140 -3.17 -20.72 7.62
CA THR A 140 -2.55 -21.98 8.06
C THR A 140 -1.21 -21.68 8.72
N ALA A 141 -0.96 -22.27 9.91
CA ALA A 141 0.32 -22.11 10.59
C ALA A 141 1.46 -22.74 9.75
N PRO A 142 2.49 -21.99 9.36
CA PRO A 142 3.73 -22.57 8.84
C PRO A 142 4.54 -23.20 9.99
N ALA A 143 5.67 -23.84 9.65
CA ALA A 143 6.62 -24.29 10.66
C ALA A 143 7.06 -23.12 11.55
N GLU A 144 7.30 -23.35 12.84
CA GLU A 144 7.59 -22.32 13.85
C GLU A 144 8.71 -21.36 13.42
N LYS A 145 9.80 -21.89 12.86
CA LYS A 145 10.94 -21.10 12.34
C LYS A 145 10.59 -20.17 11.17
N GLN A 146 9.47 -20.41 10.50
CA GLN A 146 8.97 -19.62 9.37
C GLN A 146 7.77 -18.74 9.77
N PHE A 147 7.24 -18.86 10.99
CA PHE A 147 6.06 -18.11 11.41
C PHE A 147 6.25 -16.60 11.25
N THR A 148 7.35 -16.04 11.79
CA THR A 148 7.69 -14.62 11.65
C THR A 148 8.02 -14.23 10.21
N LYS A 149 8.38 -15.18 9.33
CA LYS A 149 8.64 -14.90 7.92
C LYS A 149 7.35 -14.80 7.10
N VAL A 150 6.37 -15.66 7.39
CA VAL A 150 5.07 -15.71 6.70
C VAL A 150 4.10 -14.68 7.29
N PHE A 151 4.17 -14.45 8.60
CA PHE A 151 3.38 -13.49 9.35
C PHE A 151 4.31 -12.50 10.08
N PRO A 152 4.78 -11.44 9.39
CA PRO A 152 5.74 -10.49 9.94
C PRO A 152 5.28 -9.77 11.20
N SER A 153 3.97 -9.56 11.36
CA SER A 153 3.36 -8.93 12.54
C SER A 153 3.47 -9.79 13.81
N GLY A 154 3.85 -11.07 13.69
CA GLY A 154 3.85 -12.02 14.81
C GLY A 154 2.44 -12.42 15.26
N THR A 155 1.40 -11.96 14.55
CA THR A 155 -0.01 -12.31 14.80
C THR A 155 -0.65 -12.84 13.52
N TRP A 156 -1.85 -13.41 13.66
CA TRP A 156 -2.67 -13.73 12.49
C TRP A 156 -3.07 -12.45 11.76
N PRO A 157 -3.06 -12.44 10.42
CA PRO A 157 -3.38 -11.25 9.66
C PRO A 157 -4.86 -10.89 9.79
N GLU A 158 -5.16 -9.61 9.73
CA GLU A 158 -6.52 -9.10 9.53
C GLU A 158 -6.76 -8.76 8.06
N HIS A 159 -8.01 -8.90 7.60
CA HIS A 159 -8.35 -8.62 6.21
C HIS A 159 -9.41 -7.53 6.10
N ARG A 160 -9.26 -6.68 5.09
CA ARG A 160 -10.26 -5.69 4.65
C ARG A 160 -10.56 -5.89 3.17
N VAL A 161 -11.73 -5.46 2.73
CA VAL A 161 -12.20 -5.70 1.35
C VAL A 161 -12.63 -4.42 0.69
N LEU A 162 -12.35 -4.31 -0.61
CA LEU A 162 -12.95 -3.32 -1.48
C LEU A 162 -14.15 -3.95 -2.16
N ILE A 163 -15.33 -3.35 -2.00
CA ILE A 163 -16.57 -3.87 -2.58
C ILE A 163 -17.24 -2.84 -3.48
N ARG A 164 -17.84 -3.33 -4.56
CA ARG A 164 -18.96 -2.65 -5.21
C ARG A 164 -20.21 -3.07 -4.46
N ALA A 165 -20.78 -2.13 -3.71
CA ALA A 165 -21.81 -2.41 -2.72
C ALA A 165 -23.20 -2.67 -3.37
N SER A 166 -24.24 -1.98 -2.92
CA SER A 166 -25.63 -2.27 -3.33
C SER A 166 -25.83 -2.19 -4.85
N ARG A 167 -26.63 -3.12 -5.36
CA ARG A 167 -27.21 -3.03 -6.71
C ARG A 167 -28.42 -2.10 -6.65
N VAL A 168 -28.49 -1.13 -7.55
CA VAL A 168 -29.53 -0.10 -7.58
C VAL A 168 -30.20 -0.07 -8.94
N ARG A 169 -31.51 0.16 -8.98
CA ARG A 169 -32.26 0.24 -10.24
C ARG A 169 -31.80 1.45 -11.06
N ASN A 170 -31.28 1.20 -12.26
CA ASN A 170 -31.08 2.25 -13.23
C ASN A 170 -32.38 2.51 -14.00
N VAL A 171 -33.05 3.63 -13.72
CA VAL A 171 -34.32 4.01 -14.38
C VAL A 171 -34.16 4.29 -15.88
N ASN A 172 -32.93 4.55 -16.34
CA ASN A 172 -32.62 4.78 -17.76
C ASN A 172 -32.37 3.48 -18.54
N ASP A 173 -32.22 2.35 -17.82
CA ASP A 173 -32.02 1.04 -18.42
C ASP A 173 -33.34 0.27 -18.46
N VAL A 174 -33.90 0.12 -19.66
CA VAL A 174 -35.18 -0.57 -19.89
C VAL A 174 -35.14 -2.05 -19.51
N ALA A 175 -33.96 -2.66 -19.39
CA ALA A 175 -33.82 -4.04 -18.91
C ALA A 175 -34.04 -4.15 -17.39
N GLN A 176 -33.92 -3.06 -16.64
CA GLN A 176 -34.06 -3.04 -15.18
C GLN A 176 -35.49 -2.65 -14.77
N THR A 177 -36.25 -3.65 -14.35
CA THR A 177 -37.65 -3.50 -13.92
C THR A 177 -37.73 -3.15 -12.43
N GLN A 178 -38.94 -3.12 -11.86
CA GLN A 178 -39.11 -2.98 -10.40
C GLN A 178 -38.64 -4.22 -9.62
N ASP A 179 -38.34 -5.34 -10.30
CA ASP A 179 -37.77 -6.53 -9.66
C ASP A 179 -36.26 -6.33 -9.35
N PRO A 180 -35.85 -6.38 -8.07
CA PRO A 180 -34.46 -6.24 -7.66
C PRO A 180 -33.50 -7.26 -8.29
N ALA A 181 -33.99 -8.40 -8.77
CA ALA A 181 -33.16 -9.39 -9.45
C ALA A 181 -32.57 -8.86 -10.78
N THR A 182 -33.21 -7.84 -11.37
CA THR A 182 -32.76 -7.22 -12.63
C THR A 182 -31.76 -6.08 -12.43
N TRP A 183 -31.54 -5.62 -11.18
CA TRP A 183 -30.78 -4.41 -10.92
C TRP A 183 -29.27 -4.63 -11.05
N GLY A 184 -28.61 -3.64 -11.66
CA GLY A 184 -27.16 -3.58 -11.82
C GLY A 184 -26.47 -2.82 -10.69
N TRP A 185 -25.14 -2.80 -10.71
CA TRP A 185 -24.37 -1.90 -9.87
C TRP A 185 -24.29 -0.50 -10.50
N SER A 186 -24.38 0.52 -9.67
CA SER A 186 -24.13 1.92 -10.04
C SER A 186 -23.71 2.71 -8.80
N ASP A 187 -22.82 3.67 -9.01
CA ASP A 187 -22.36 4.66 -8.03
C ASP A 187 -22.89 6.08 -8.31
N LEU A 188 -23.68 6.26 -9.38
CA LEU A 188 -24.36 7.53 -9.68
C LEU A 188 -25.24 7.97 -8.51
N ALA A 189 -25.03 9.21 -8.06
CA ALA A 189 -25.61 9.75 -6.83
C ALA A 189 -27.14 9.65 -6.83
N SER A 190 -27.81 10.10 -7.89
CA SER A 190 -29.27 10.09 -8.05
C SER A 190 -29.87 8.69 -8.01
N LEU A 191 -29.21 7.69 -8.60
CA LEU A 191 -29.71 6.30 -8.58
C LEU A 191 -29.58 5.69 -7.19
N CYS A 192 -28.49 5.95 -6.48
CA CYS A 192 -28.33 5.52 -5.10
C CYS A 192 -29.31 6.23 -4.14
N ILE A 193 -29.56 7.54 -4.33
CA ILE A 193 -30.57 8.30 -3.57
C ILE A 193 -31.96 7.70 -3.80
N ARG A 194 -32.30 7.37 -5.06
CA ARG A 194 -33.58 6.72 -5.39
C ARG A 194 -33.75 5.37 -4.69
N ASP A 195 -32.70 4.54 -4.68
CA ASP A 195 -32.72 3.27 -3.95
C ASP A 195 -32.94 3.50 -2.46
N HIS A 196 -32.21 4.45 -1.85
CA HIS A 196 -32.37 4.77 -0.43
C HIS A 196 -33.76 5.34 -0.09
N LEU A 197 -34.39 6.07 -1.00
CA LEU A 197 -35.78 6.52 -0.82
C LEU A 197 -36.78 5.36 -0.88
N THR A 198 -36.57 4.40 -1.79
CA THR A 198 -37.54 3.34 -2.10
C THR A 198 -37.30 2.03 -1.36
N ASP A 199 -36.13 1.83 -0.74
CA ASP A 199 -35.79 0.58 -0.04
C ASP A 199 -36.80 0.31 1.08
N PRO A 200 -37.55 -0.81 1.02
CA PRO A 200 -38.62 -1.12 1.96
C PRO A 200 -38.11 -1.57 3.34
N LYS A 201 -36.85 -1.97 3.45
CA LYS A 201 -36.23 -2.50 4.68
C LYS A 201 -35.40 -1.46 5.40
N TRP A 202 -34.48 -0.82 4.67
CA TRP A 202 -33.38 -0.05 5.26
C TRP A 202 -33.36 1.44 4.89
N GLY A 203 -34.23 1.85 3.96
CA GLY A 203 -34.33 3.22 3.48
C GLY A 203 -35.50 4.01 4.08
N MET A 204 -35.96 5.01 3.33
CA MET A 204 -37.10 5.89 3.69
C MET A 204 -38.47 5.25 3.41
N LYS A 205 -38.52 4.12 2.71
CA LYS A 205 -39.74 3.34 2.43
C LYS A 205 -40.81 4.11 1.66
N VAL A 206 -40.39 5.04 0.81
CA VAL A 206 -41.30 5.75 -0.11
C VAL A 206 -41.75 4.76 -1.19
N PRO A 207 -43.07 4.56 -1.38
CA PRO A 207 -43.58 3.73 -2.46
C PRO A 207 -43.04 4.18 -3.82
N ALA A 208 -42.59 3.24 -4.65
CA ALA A 208 -42.01 3.56 -5.96
C ALA A 208 -42.96 4.34 -6.88
N ASP A 209 -44.29 4.17 -6.72
CA ASP A 209 -45.30 4.90 -7.50
C ASP A 209 -45.37 6.40 -7.15
N LEU A 210 -44.89 6.77 -5.97
CA LEU A 210 -44.77 8.17 -5.52
C LEU A 210 -43.43 8.80 -5.90
N ILE A 211 -42.54 8.07 -6.59
CA ILE A 211 -41.30 8.61 -7.12
C ILE A 211 -41.55 9.10 -8.55
N ASP A 212 -41.06 10.29 -8.85
CA ASP A 212 -41.00 10.77 -10.22
C ASP A 212 -39.74 10.21 -10.92
N ASP A 213 -39.87 9.03 -11.54
CA ASP A 213 -38.77 8.38 -12.26
C ASP A 213 -38.20 9.28 -13.40
N ALA A 214 -38.95 10.27 -13.91
CA ALA A 214 -38.48 11.19 -14.95
C ALA A 214 -37.41 12.17 -14.44
N SER A 215 -37.63 12.83 -13.30
CA SER A 215 -36.60 13.69 -12.68
C SER A 215 -35.36 12.89 -12.25
N PHE A 216 -35.53 11.69 -11.70
CA PHE A 216 -34.40 10.81 -11.38
C PHE A 216 -33.63 10.34 -12.61
N SER A 217 -34.33 10.10 -13.73
CA SER A 217 -33.73 9.80 -15.04
C SER A 217 -32.85 10.97 -15.53
N ALA A 218 -33.40 12.18 -15.53
CA ALA A 218 -32.69 13.39 -15.94
C ALA A 218 -31.47 13.66 -15.04
N ALA A 219 -31.64 13.50 -13.72
CA ALA A 219 -30.56 13.68 -12.75
C ALA A 219 -29.45 12.62 -12.91
N ALA A 220 -29.80 11.35 -13.20
CA ALA A 220 -28.81 10.31 -13.49
C ALA A 220 -28.02 10.59 -14.78
N ILE A 221 -28.64 11.18 -15.81
CA ILE A 221 -27.93 11.63 -17.03
C ILE A 221 -26.95 12.75 -16.69
N LEU A 222 -27.35 13.70 -15.84
CA LEU A 222 -26.48 14.77 -15.37
C LEU A 222 -25.30 14.22 -14.55
N ASP A 223 -25.56 13.29 -13.63
CA ASP A 223 -24.54 12.66 -12.80
C ASP A 223 -23.49 11.93 -13.65
N PHE A 224 -23.91 11.29 -14.75
CA PHE A 224 -23.04 10.59 -15.69
C PHE A 224 -22.29 11.52 -16.67
N GLN A 225 -22.62 12.82 -16.71
CA GLN A 225 -21.93 13.78 -17.58
C GLN A 225 -20.42 13.73 -17.33
N THR A 226 -19.64 13.52 -18.40
CA THR A 226 -18.19 13.44 -18.28
C THR A 226 -17.59 14.82 -18.02
N ILE A 227 -16.82 14.92 -16.95
CA ILE A 227 -16.01 16.08 -16.57
C ILE A 227 -14.52 15.76 -16.70
N THR A 228 -13.73 16.78 -16.97
CA THR A 228 -12.26 16.70 -17.06
C THR A 228 -11.65 17.32 -15.81
N LYS A 229 -10.74 16.58 -15.16
CA LYS A 229 -9.92 17.07 -14.05
C LYS A 229 -8.77 17.95 -14.55
N ALA A 230 -8.12 18.69 -13.65
CA ALA A 230 -6.91 19.45 -13.90
C ALA A 230 -5.79 18.58 -14.50
N SER A 231 -5.73 17.31 -14.09
CA SER A 231 -4.80 16.31 -14.63
C SER A 231 -5.14 15.81 -16.04
N GLY A 232 -6.28 16.21 -16.60
CA GLY A 232 -6.80 15.71 -17.88
C GLY A 232 -7.60 14.40 -17.77
N ALA A 233 -7.67 13.79 -16.59
CA ALA A 233 -8.44 12.56 -16.38
C ALA A 233 -9.95 12.82 -16.50
N LEU A 234 -10.67 11.86 -17.10
CA LEU A 234 -12.13 11.91 -17.25
C LEU A 234 -12.82 11.19 -16.08
N ARG A 235 -13.88 11.79 -15.57
CA ARG A 235 -14.75 11.24 -14.52
C ARG A 235 -16.22 11.62 -14.72
N PRO A 236 -17.18 10.84 -14.18
CA PRO A 236 -18.56 11.31 -14.04
C PRO A 236 -18.64 12.56 -13.14
N ARG A 237 -19.67 13.38 -13.35
CA ARG A 237 -19.85 14.65 -12.62
C ARG A 237 -20.16 14.43 -11.14
N TYR A 238 -21.08 13.50 -10.84
CA TYR A 238 -21.49 13.19 -9.47
C TYR A 238 -21.60 11.68 -9.28
N TYR A 239 -20.79 11.16 -8.38
CA TYR A 239 -20.90 9.78 -7.92
C TYR A 239 -20.66 9.74 -6.41
N ILE A 240 -21.11 8.67 -5.77
CA ILE A 240 -21.00 8.52 -4.32
C ILE A 240 -20.42 7.16 -3.96
N GLY A 241 -19.77 7.10 -2.82
CA GLY A 241 -19.39 5.85 -2.18
C GLY A 241 -19.31 6.03 -0.69
N GLY A 242 -20.16 5.31 0.04
CA GLY A 242 -20.25 5.44 1.49
C GLY A 242 -21.07 4.32 2.12
N ALA A 243 -20.93 4.19 3.43
CA ALA A 243 -21.68 3.25 4.25
C ALA A 243 -22.28 3.99 5.46
N PHE A 244 -23.44 3.52 5.91
CA PHE A 244 -24.10 4.02 7.11
C PHE A 244 -24.54 2.84 7.98
N ASP A 245 -24.56 3.07 9.29
CA ASP A 245 -25.05 2.10 10.26
C ASP A 245 -26.59 2.14 10.26
N LEU A 246 -27.25 0.99 10.34
CA LEU A 246 -28.71 0.88 10.35
C LEU A 246 -29.34 1.34 11.67
N THR A 247 -28.51 1.73 12.64
CA THR A 247 -28.89 2.44 13.86
C THR A 247 -28.98 3.95 13.65
N ASP A 248 -28.40 4.48 12.57
CA ASP A 248 -28.48 5.89 12.22
C ASP A 248 -29.87 6.23 11.68
N GLU A 249 -30.25 7.50 11.78
CA GLU A 249 -31.46 7.99 11.15
C GLU A 249 -31.32 7.94 9.62
N PRO A 250 -32.26 7.28 8.89
CA PRO A 250 -32.18 7.19 7.43
C PRO A 250 -32.15 8.56 6.73
N ALA A 251 -32.72 9.59 7.35
CA ALA A 251 -32.71 10.96 6.85
C ALA A 251 -31.29 11.56 6.85
N ASP A 252 -30.45 11.25 7.83
CA ASP A 252 -29.05 11.73 7.86
C ASP A 252 -28.24 11.13 6.70
N ALA A 253 -28.43 9.83 6.44
CA ALA A 253 -27.77 9.17 5.32
C ALA A 253 -28.23 9.78 3.99
N LEU A 254 -29.54 10.04 3.86
CA LEU A 254 -30.11 10.71 2.70
C LEU A 254 -29.52 12.11 2.50
N GLN A 255 -29.40 12.91 3.57
CA GLN A 255 -28.81 14.25 3.49
C GLN A 255 -27.35 14.19 3.04
N GLY A 256 -26.56 13.25 3.57
CA GLY A 256 -25.17 13.07 3.14
C GLY A 256 -25.05 12.68 1.65
N MET A 257 -26.00 11.89 1.14
CA MET A 257 -26.05 11.52 -0.29
C MET A 257 -26.49 12.71 -1.17
N LEU A 258 -27.46 13.51 -0.72
CA LEU A 258 -27.90 14.73 -1.41
C LEU A 258 -26.78 15.77 -1.48
N ASP A 259 -26.09 16.00 -0.37
CA ASP A 259 -24.94 16.91 -0.25
C ASP A 259 -23.81 16.56 -1.22
N ALA A 260 -23.64 15.28 -1.58
CA ALA A 260 -22.61 14.82 -2.50
C ALA A 260 -22.89 15.16 -3.99
N ARG A 261 -24.10 15.65 -4.31
CA ARG A 261 -24.46 16.10 -5.67
C ARG A 261 -25.08 17.49 -5.72
N ASP A 262 -25.11 18.21 -4.59
CA ASP A 262 -25.92 19.43 -4.43
C ASP A 262 -27.41 19.17 -4.77
N GLY A 263 -27.93 18.05 -4.27
CA GLY A 263 -29.27 17.58 -4.58
C GLY A 263 -30.33 18.14 -3.64
N ARG A 264 -31.52 18.39 -4.18
CA ARG A 264 -32.71 18.73 -3.41
C ARG A 264 -33.88 17.85 -3.82
N LEU A 265 -34.69 17.45 -2.84
CA LEU A 265 -35.96 16.78 -3.11
C LEU A 265 -37.08 17.81 -3.16
N PHE A 266 -37.99 17.66 -4.13
CA PHE A 266 -39.16 18.52 -4.28
C PHE A 266 -40.41 17.67 -4.55
N LEU A 267 -41.58 18.26 -4.36
CA LEU A 267 -42.84 17.65 -4.73
C LEU A 267 -43.30 18.20 -6.08
N THR A 268 -43.51 17.29 -7.02
CA THR A 268 -44.12 17.59 -8.32
C THR A 268 -45.59 18.00 -8.17
N PRO A 269 -46.19 18.66 -9.18
CA PRO A 269 -47.63 18.99 -9.17
C PRO A 269 -48.55 17.77 -8.98
N GLU A 270 -48.10 16.59 -9.40
CA GLU A 270 -48.81 15.31 -9.23
C GLU A 270 -48.64 14.70 -7.82
N GLY A 271 -47.89 15.36 -6.92
CA GLY A 271 -47.63 14.89 -5.56
C GLY A 271 -46.56 13.81 -5.46
N LYS A 272 -45.78 13.58 -6.53
CA LYS A 272 -44.63 12.67 -6.52
C LYS A 272 -43.37 13.37 -6.04
N VAL A 273 -42.46 12.63 -5.43
CA VAL A 273 -41.14 13.10 -5.00
C VAL A 273 -40.19 13.08 -6.20
N GLY A 274 -39.71 14.25 -6.58
CA GLY A 274 -38.67 14.44 -7.59
C GLY A 274 -37.34 14.87 -6.98
N ILE A 275 -36.29 14.89 -7.81
CA ILE A 275 -34.94 15.35 -7.43
C ILE A 275 -34.45 16.42 -8.40
N SER A 276 -33.88 17.49 -7.85
CA SER A 276 -33.26 18.59 -8.60
C SER A 276 -31.86 18.92 -8.06
N GLY A 277 -31.22 19.94 -8.63
CA GLY A 277 -29.89 20.41 -8.22
C GLY A 277 -28.72 19.72 -8.93
N GLY A 278 -27.50 20.20 -8.65
CA GLY A 278 -26.25 19.78 -9.31
C GLY A 278 -25.92 20.51 -10.61
N VAL A 279 -26.84 21.27 -11.18
CA VAL A 279 -26.59 22.14 -12.34
C VAL A 279 -27.48 23.37 -12.28
N TYR A 280 -26.99 24.47 -12.82
CA TYR A 280 -27.80 25.65 -13.05
C TYR A 280 -28.81 25.38 -14.18
N VAL A 281 -30.09 25.61 -13.89
CA VAL A 281 -31.18 25.62 -14.86
C VAL A 281 -31.70 27.06 -14.94
N ALA A 282 -31.84 27.58 -16.16
CA ALA A 282 -32.31 28.95 -16.35
C ALA A 282 -33.80 29.05 -15.97
N PRO A 283 -34.20 30.09 -15.21
CA PRO A 283 -35.60 30.23 -14.78
C PRO A 283 -36.52 30.56 -15.95
N GLU A 284 -37.65 29.87 -16.05
CA GLU A 284 -38.71 30.19 -17.02
C GLU A 284 -39.65 31.28 -16.51
N VAL A 285 -39.83 31.36 -15.19
CA VAL A 285 -40.73 32.31 -14.54
C VAL A 285 -39.97 33.57 -14.13
N THR A 286 -40.46 34.72 -14.59
CA THR A 286 -39.99 36.04 -14.16
C THR A 286 -41.10 36.75 -13.38
N LEU A 287 -40.79 37.19 -12.17
CA LEU A 287 -41.67 38.02 -11.34
C LEU A 287 -41.17 39.46 -11.35
N THR A 288 -42.10 40.40 -11.45
CA THR A 288 -41.85 41.85 -11.60
C THR A 288 -42.60 42.66 -10.54
N ASP A 289 -42.20 43.91 -10.32
CA ASP A 289 -42.76 44.81 -9.29
C ASP A 289 -44.31 44.79 -9.17
N PRO A 290 -45.12 44.80 -10.26
CA PRO A 290 -46.58 44.87 -10.15
C PRO A 290 -47.24 43.64 -9.50
N GLN A 291 -46.55 42.50 -9.48
CA GLN A 291 -47.08 41.22 -9.01
C GLN A 291 -46.87 41.03 -7.50
N ILE A 292 -46.08 41.91 -6.87
CA ILE A 292 -45.60 41.75 -5.51
C ILE A 292 -46.37 42.70 -4.58
N LEU A 293 -47.04 42.11 -3.59
CA LEU A 293 -47.86 42.83 -2.61
C LEU A 293 -47.02 43.31 -1.42
N SER A 294 -46.08 42.49 -0.95
CA SER A 294 -45.15 42.83 0.12
C SER A 294 -43.89 42.00 0.01
N LEU A 295 -42.75 42.54 0.43
CA LEU A 295 -41.48 41.81 0.46
C LEU A 295 -40.55 42.39 1.52
N THR A 296 -39.70 41.56 2.11
CA THR A 296 -38.61 41.99 3.00
C THR A 296 -37.29 41.53 2.41
N ILE A 297 -36.39 42.47 2.10
CA ILE A 297 -35.06 42.16 1.57
C ILE A 297 -34.03 42.37 2.66
N GLU A 298 -33.23 41.34 2.88
CA GLU A 298 -31.96 41.39 3.58
C GLU A 298 -30.85 41.38 2.53
N VAL A 299 -29.99 42.40 2.55
CA VAL A 299 -28.85 42.49 1.65
C VAL A 299 -27.67 41.81 2.35
N GLY A 300 -27.16 40.75 1.74
CA GLY A 300 -25.92 40.12 2.15
C GLY A 300 -24.77 41.11 2.03
N SER A 301 -23.83 41.06 2.97
CA SER A 301 -22.57 41.76 2.83
C SER A 301 -21.42 40.77 3.02
N ARG A 302 -20.38 40.89 2.19
CA ARG A 302 -19.20 40.02 2.28
C ARG A 302 -18.48 40.17 3.62
N LYS A 303 -18.56 41.34 4.27
CA LYS A 303 -18.15 41.57 5.68
C LYS A 303 -18.94 40.79 6.73
N ARG A 304 -20.13 40.30 6.38
CA ARG A 304 -20.98 39.45 7.21
C ARG A 304 -21.13 38.07 6.60
N ALA A 305 -20.22 37.68 5.70
CA ALA A 305 -20.18 36.31 5.21
C ALA A 305 -20.06 35.36 6.39
N THR A 306 -20.82 34.27 6.34
CA THR A 306 -20.82 33.28 7.44
C THR A 306 -19.43 32.64 7.56
N PHE A 307 -18.76 32.50 6.42
CA PHE A 307 -17.38 32.03 6.28
C PHE A 307 -16.77 32.63 5.00
N ASN A 308 -15.44 32.70 4.95
CA ASN A 308 -14.65 33.08 3.77
C ASN A 308 -13.53 32.09 3.42
N ARG A 309 -13.42 31.01 4.21
CA ARG A 309 -12.57 29.86 3.94
C ARG A 309 -13.31 28.57 4.33
N LEU A 310 -13.34 27.60 3.42
CA LEU A 310 -13.86 26.26 3.68
C LEU A 310 -12.73 25.27 3.79
N LYS A 311 -12.67 24.58 4.93
CA LYS A 311 -11.78 23.43 5.12
C LYS A 311 -12.45 22.17 4.59
N VAL A 312 -11.98 21.68 3.45
CA VAL A 312 -12.64 20.59 2.73
C VAL A 312 -12.07 19.22 3.10
N SER A 313 -12.92 18.22 3.33
CA SER A 313 -12.51 16.83 3.56
C SER A 313 -13.40 15.82 2.85
N PHE A 314 -12.79 14.74 2.36
CA PHE A 314 -13.44 13.70 1.57
C PHE A 314 -12.74 12.34 1.75
N VAL A 315 -13.35 11.27 1.25
CA VAL A 315 -12.75 9.92 1.28
C VAL A 315 -11.93 9.72 0.01
N SER A 316 -10.62 9.52 0.10
CA SER A 316 -9.77 9.37 -1.09
C SER A 316 -9.50 7.90 -1.43
N PRO A 317 -9.94 7.39 -2.60
CA PRO A 317 -9.58 6.04 -3.06
C PRO A 317 -8.07 5.81 -3.20
N ALA A 318 -7.31 6.87 -3.46
CA ALA A 318 -5.87 6.78 -3.63
C ALA A 318 -5.12 6.68 -2.29
N HIS A 319 -5.76 7.07 -1.18
CA HIS A 319 -5.26 6.93 0.19
C HIS A 319 -5.97 5.78 0.91
N ASP A 320 -6.14 4.63 0.24
CA ASP A 320 -6.82 3.44 0.78
C ASP A 320 -8.22 3.74 1.37
N TYR A 321 -8.98 4.64 0.73
CA TYR A 321 -10.32 5.06 1.15
C TYR A 321 -10.35 5.66 2.57
N GLN A 322 -9.27 6.33 2.97
CA GLN A 322 -9.22 7.12 4.20
C GLN A 322 -9.76 8.53 3.97
N VAL A 323 -10.24 9.16 5.04
CA VAL A 323 -10.61 10.58 5.01
C VAL A 323 -9.35 11.41 4.98
N VAL A 324 -9.25 12.28 3.99
CA VAL A 324 -8.16 13.22 3.82
C VAL A 324 -8.68 14.63 3.68
N GLU A 325 -7.86 15.59 4.09
CA GLU A 325 -8.13 17.01 3.89
C GLU A 325 -7.62 17.41 2.51
N GLY A 326 -8.46 18.09 1.73
CA GLY A 326 -8.10 18.67 0.44
C GLY A 326 -7.55 20.08 0.57
N ASP A 327 -7.11 20.67 -0.54
CA ASP A 327 -6.78 22.08 -0.60
C ASP A 327 -8.03 22.92 -0.23
N PRO A 328 -7.95 23.86 0.73
CA PRO A 328 -9.11 24.63 1.18
C PRO A 328 -9.69 25.49 0.06
N TRP A 329 -11.00 25.74 0.11
CA TRP A 329 -11.65 26.69 -0.79
C TRP A 329 -11.66 28.08 -0.16
N GLU A 330 -11.02 29.05 -0.82
CA GLU A 330 -10.84 30.40 -0.28
C GLU A 330 -11.55 31.44 -1.16
N ASP A 331 -12.28 32.35 -0.51
CA ASP A 331 -12.80 33.57 -1.13
C ASP A 331 -11.91 34.74 -0.71
N LEU A 332 -10.86 34.99 -1.51
CA LEU A 332 -9.83 36.00 -1.20
C LEU A 332 -10.40 37.42 -1.15
N ASP A 333 -11.40 37.73 -2.00
CA ASP A 333 -12.07 39.04 -2.01
C ASP A 333 -12.84 39.25 -0.70
N ALA A 334 -13.57 38.23 -0.23
CA ALA A 334 -14.28 38.29 1.04
C ALA A 334 -13.33 38.35 2.25
N GLN A 335 -12.16 37.71 2.18
CA GLN A 335 -11.11 37.80 3.21
C GLN A 335 -10.52 39.21 3.29
N GLU A 336 -10.21 39.83 2.14
CA GLU A 336 -9.69 41.20 2.09
C GLU A 336 -10.72 42.20 2.63
N GLU A 337 -11.99 42.03 2.29
CA GLU A 337 -13.05 42.95 2.74
C GLU A 337 -13.38 42.81 4.23
N ALA A 338 -13.40 41.58 4.76
CA ALA A 338 -13.65 41.30 6.17
C ALA A 338 -12.45 41.67 7.07
N GLY A 339 -11.23 41.51 6.55
CA GLY A 339 -9.98 41.73 7.30
C GLY A 339 -9.65 40.61 8.30
N GLU A 340 -10.39 39.50 8.26
CA GLU A 340 -10.17 38.31 9.09
C GLU A 340 -10.50 37.03 8.31
N ILE A 341 -9.92 35.89 8.71
CA ILE A 341 -10.23 34.58 8.13
C ILE A 341 -11.32 33.92 8.98
N LEU A 342 -12.48 33.71 8.38
CA LEU A 342 -13.64 33.01 8.94
C LEU A 342 -13.68 31.60 8.33
N GLU A 343 -13.21 30.63 9.10
CA GLU A 343 -13.11 29.23 8.67
C GLU A 343 -14.37 28.43 9.03
N ALA A 344 -14.85 27.61 8.10
CA ALA A 344 -15.89 26.62 8.34
C ALA A 344 -15.50 25.25 7.78
N ASP A 345 -15.88 24.19 8.49
CA ASP A 345 -15.64 22.81 8.07
C ASP A 345 -16.63 22.38 6.98
N PHE A 346 -16.10 21.79 5.90
CA PHE A 346 -16.86 21.25 4.78
C PHE A 346 -16.50 19.78 4.55
N ALA A 347 -17.10 18.91 5.36
CA ALA A 347 -16.90 17.46 5.25
C ALA A 347 -17.92 16.82 4.31
N ARG A 348 -17.43 16.02 3.36
CA ARG A 348 -18.23 15.25 2.40
C ARG A 348 -17.79 13.79 2.37
N PRO A 349 -18.21 12.98 3.37
CA PRO A 349 -17.75 11.59 3.50
C PRO A 349 -18.27 10.65 2.39
N TRP A 350 -19.30 11.07 1.65
CA TRP A 350 -19.83 10.32 0.50
C TRP A 350 -19.12 10.61 -0.82
N VAL A 351 -18.30 11.68 -0.86
CA VAL A 351 -17.56 12.10 -2.05
C VAL A 351 -16.20 11.42 -2.08
N GLN A 352 -15.84 10.90 -3.27
CA GLN A 352 -14.60 10.15 -3.47
C GLN A 352 -13.62 10.77 -4.46
N ASP A 353 -13.91 11.97 -4.95
CA ASP A 353 -13.05 12.72 -5.87
C ASP A 353 -12.82 14.15 -5.41
N HIS A 354 -11.60 14.63 -5.56
CA HIS A 354 -11.22 15.98 -5.20
C HIS A 354 -11.91 17.04 -6.10
N ASN A 355 -12.04 16.79 -7.40
CA ASN A 355 -12.70 17.72 -8.32
C ASN A 355 -14.18 17.89 -7.96
N GLN A 356 -14.87 16.78 -7.66
CA GLN A 356 -16.26 16.80 -7.20
C GLN A 356 -16.40 17.60 -5.90
N LEU A 357 -15.49 17.40 -4.92
CA LEU A 357 -15.49 18.14 -3.66
C LEU A 357 -15.35 19.66 -3.88
N ARG A 358 -14.42 20.09 -4.73
CA ARG A 358 -14.15 21.52 -5.01
C ARG A 358 -15.32 22.18 -5.74
N ARG A 359 -15.96 21.48 -6.68
CA ARG A 359 -17.22 21.94 -7.31
C ARG A 359 -18.31 22.20 -6.27
N LEU A 360 -18.50 21.25 -5.35
CA LEU A 360 -19.50 21.37 -4.29
C LEU A 360 -19.15 22.49 -3.31
N ALA A 361 -17.87 22.73 -3.01
CA ALA A 361 -17.43 23.84 -2.18
C ALA A 361 -17.75 25.21 -2.81
N LYS A 362 -17.53 25.37 -4.13
CA LYS A 362 -17.91 26.57 -4.89
C LYS A 362 -19.43 26.83 -4.82
N ILE A 363 -20.22 25.80 -5.08
CA ILE A 363 -21.69 25.89 -5.04
C ILE A 363 -22.18 26.21 -3.62
N HIS A 364 -21.62 25.54 -2.61
CA HIS A 364 -21.98 25.75 -1.22
C HIS A 364 -21.64 27.17 -0.75
N THR A 365 -20.49 27.71 -1.14
CA THR A 365 -20.10 29.08 -0.83
C THR A 365 -21.11 30.09 -1.38
N ALA A 366 -21.52 29.93 -2.64
CA ALA A 366 -22.50 30.81 -3.27
C ALA A 366 -23.90 30.72 -2.61
N LYS A 367 -24.33 29.51 -2.20
CA LYS A 367 -25.64 29.32 -1.55
C LYS A 367 -25.67 29.80 -0.09
N SER A 368 -24.56 29.66 0.62
CA SER A 368 -24.45 30.05 2.04
C SER A 368 -24.22 31.55 2.24
N ASN A 369 -23.63 32.23 1.25
CA ASN A 369 -23.37 33.66 1.26
C ASN A 369 -24.06 34.38 0.09
N PRO A 370 -25.41 34.41 0.04
CA PRO A 370 -26.13 35.09 -1.05
C PRO A 370 -26.06 36.62 -0.91
N ASP A 371 -26.01 37.32 -2.04
CA ASP A 371 -26.07 38.79 -2.10
C ASP A 371 -27.42 39.36 -1.60
N TYR A 372 -28.51 38.63 -1.83
CA TYR A 372 -29.85 39.01 -1.42
C TYR A 372 -30.60 37.82 -0.83
N ARG A 373 -31.21 38.05 0.32
CA ARG A 373 -32.17 37.12 0.94
C ARG A 373 -33.51 37.81 1.06
N ILE A 374 -34.56 37.21 0.51
CA ILE A 374 -35.91 37.74 0.58
C ILE A 374 -36.74 36.79 1.45
N THR A 375 -37.33 37.32 2.51
CA THR A 375 -38.16 36.53 3.43
C THR A 375 -39.59 37.05 3.39
N GLY A 376 -40.55 36.13 3.27
CA GLY A 376 -41.98 36.44 3.31
C GLY A 376 -42.44 37.34 2.16
N MET A 377 -41.90 37.15 0.95
CA MET A 377 -42.41 37.84 -0.23
C MET A 377 -43.82 37.32 -0.54
N VAL A 378 -44.80 38.22 -0.56
CA VAL A 378 -46.19 37.91 -0.89
C VAL A 378 -46.48 38.43 -2.29
N THR A 379 -46.97 37.55 -3.15
CA THR A 379 -47.39 37.84 -4.52
C THR A 379 -48.89 37.62 -4.67
N ASP A 380 -49.47 38.25 -5.68
CA ASP A 380 -50.83 37.92 -6.11
C ASP A 380 -50.88 36.54 -6.82
N ARG A 381 -52.04 36.21 -7.40
CA ARG A 381 -52.24 34.94 -8.12
C ARG A 381 -51.25 34.72 -9.28
N SER A 382 -50.65 35.78 -9.83
CA SER A 382 -49.67 35.65 -10.92
C SER A 382 -48.36 34.99 -10.48
N GLY A 383 -48.11 34.90 -9.17
CA GLY A 383 -47.01 34.14 -8.61
C GLY A 383 -47.20 32.62 -8.64
N LEU A 384 -48.41 32.09 -8.92
CA LEU A 384 -48.68 30.64 -8.88
C LEU A 384 -47.72 29.78 -9.73
N PRO A 385 -47.30 30.17 -10.95
CA PRO A 385 -46.36 29.36 -11.74
C PRO A 385 -45.01 29.16 -11.03
N ALA A 386 -44.56 30.10 -10.19
CA ALA A 386 -43.29 30.00 -9.46
C ALA A 386 -43.32 28.98 -8.29
N LEU A 387 -44.48 28.40 -7.94
CA LEU A 387 -44.63 27.56 -6.76
C LEU A 387 -43.82 26.25 -6.85
N PHE A 388 -43.66 25.72 -8.06
CA PHE A 388 -42.99 24.44 -8.34
C PHE A 388 -41.65 24.61 -9.06
N GLU A 389 -41.17 25.85 -9.19
CA GLU A 389 -39.89 26.16 -9.82
C GLU A 389 -38.76 26.13 -8.79
N ASP A 390 -37.61 25.56 -9.15
CA ASP A 390 -36.41 25.59 -8.29
C ASP A 390 -35.79 27.00 -8.25
N THR A 391 -35.83 27.69 -9.39
CA THR A 391 -35.26 29.03 -9.56
C THR A 391 -36.22 29.95 -10.29
N ILE A 392 -36.24 31.21 -9.90
CA ILE A 392 -37.03 32.26 -10.54
C ILE A 392 -36.17 33.49 -10.81
N ARG A 393 -36.51 34.26 -11.83
CA ARG A 393 -35.93 35.59 -12.04
C ARG A 393 -36.80 36.64 -11.36
N LEU A 394 -36.19 37.51 -10.57
CA LEU A 394 -36.89 38.62 -9.93
C LEU A 394 -36.35 39.94 -10.46
N VAL A 395 -37.24 40.74 -11.05
CA VAL A 395 -36.93 42.08 -11.56
C VAL A 395 -37.66 43.11 -10.71
N LEU A 396 -36.93 43.69 -9.75
CA LEU A 396 -37.39 44.78 -8.90
C LEU A 396 -36.76 46.09 -9.34
N THR A 397 -37.40 46.75 -10.30
CA THR A 397 -36.95 48.03 -10.87
C THR A 397 -36.81 49.09 -9.77
N ARG A 398 -37.68 49.05 -8.75
CA ARG A 398 -37.65 49.98 -7.62
C ARG A 398 -36.37 49.88 -6.78
N TYR A 399 -35.78 48.69 -6.70
CA TYR A 399 -34.60 48.42 -5.89
C TYR A 399 -33.33 48.22 -6.72
N GLY A 400 -33.43 48.27 -8.06
CA GLY A 400 -32.31 48.00 -8.96
C GLY A 400 -31.85 46.54 -8.97
N ILE A 401 -32.73 45.61 -8.58
CA ILE A 401 -32.43 44.18 -8.51
C ILE A 401 -32.96 43.51 -9.77
N ASP A 402 -32.07 42.92 -10.54
CA ASP A 402 -32.37 41.99 -11.63
C ASP A 402 -31.47 40.78 -11.45
N ALA A 403 -31.97 39.79 -10.71
CA ALA A 403 -31.18 38.66 -10.27
C ALA A 403 -32.00 37.37 -10.29
N ILE A 404 -31.28 36.26 -10.27
CA ILE A 404 -31.86 34.92 -10.17
C ILE A 404 -31.89 34.52 -8.71
N PHE A 405 -32.99 33.93 -8.30
CA PHE A 405 -33.25 33.49 -6.94
C PHE A 405 -33.60 32.01 -6.92
N THR A 406 -33.06 31.28 -5.93
CA THR A 406 -33.49 29.93 -5.58
C THR A 406 -34.71 30.01 -4.66
N VAL A 407 -35.68 29.15 -4.89
CA VAL A 407 -36.93 29.11 -4.11
C VAL A 407 -36.74 28.22 -2.88
N GLU A 408 -36.45 28.80 -1.72
CA GLU A 408 -36.27 28.03 -0.47
C GLU A 408 -37.59 27.50 0.07
N ARG A 409 -38.62 28.35 0.04
CA ARG A 409 -39.97 28.00 0.46
C ARG A 409 -40.99 28.69 -0.44
N ALA A 410 -42.00 27.94 -0.86
CA ALA A 410 -43.12 28.42 -1.62
C ALA A 410 -44.42 27.86 -1.04
N VAL A 411 -45.36 28.74 -0.69
CA VAL A 411 -46.65 28.33 -0.11
C VAL A 411 -47.77 29.17 -0.73
N ALA A 412 -48.76 28.50 -1.33
CA ALA A 412 -50.00 29.15 -1.74
C ALA A 412 -50.98 29.23 -0.56
N SER A 413 -51.74 30.31 -0.48
CA SER A 413 -52.85 30.43 0.47
C SER A 413 -53.95 29.39 0.16
N GLY A 414 -54.71 28.96 1.18
CA GLY A 414 -55.73 27.91 1.00
C GLY A 414 -56.87 28.29 0.04
N ASP A 415 -57.09 29.58 -0.18
CA ASP A 415 -58.02 30.14 -1.18
C ASP A 415 -57.35 30.44 -2.54
N GLY A 416 -56.04 30.23 -2.67
CA GLY A 416 -55.25 30.47 -3.88
C GLY A 416 -55.16 31.93 -4.31
N SER A 417 -55.47 32.87 -3.42
CA SER A 417 -55.46 34.31 -3.71
C SER A 417 -54.06 34.93 -3.66
N THR A 418 -53.16 34.38 -2.82
CA THR A 418 -51.79 34.88 -2.64
C THR A 418 -50.79 33.73 -2.54
N CYS A 419 -49.55 33.99 -2.92
CA CYS A 419 -48.43 33.06 -2.76
C CYS A 419 -47.30 33.72 -1.97
N THR A 420 -46.80 33.01 -0.96
CA THR A 420 -45.69 33.45 -0.09
C THR A 420 -44.42 32.69 -0.42
N TYR A 421 -43.33 33.43 -0.60
CA TYR A 421 -42.02 32.94 -1.00
C TYR A 421 -40.91 33.38 -0.04
N ASP A 422 -39.99 32.46 0.25
CA ASP A 422 -38.66 32.77 0.80
C ASP A 422 -37.63 32.43 -0.28
N LEU A 423 -36.74 33.38 -0.59
CA LEU A 423 -35.85 33.34 -1.74
C LEU A 423 -34.41 33.72 -1.35
N THR A 424 -33.44 33.10 -2.02
CA THR A 424 -32.00 33.38 -1.87
C THR A 424 -31.40 33.64 -3.25
N SER A 425 -30.66 34.73 -3.42
CA SER A 425 -30.01 35.03 -4.70
C SER A 425 -28.95 33.97 -5.02
N LEU A 426 -28.83 33.60 -6.28
CA LEU A 426 -27.88 32.62 -6.75
C LEU A 426 -27.19 33.15 -8.01
N ASP A 427 -25.87 33.27 -7.96
CA ASP A 427 -25.07 33.55 -9.15
C ASP A 427 -24.92 32.26 -9.98
N PRO A 428 -25.41 32.20 -11.23
CA PRO A 428 -25.25 31.04 -12.11
C PRO A 428 -23.79 30.60 -12.32
N ALA A 429 -22.83 31.52 -12.18
CA ALA A 429 -21.41 31.22 -12.33
C ALA A 429 -20.89 30.20 -11.31
N CYS A 430 -21.59 29.98 -10.19
CA CYS A 430 -21.21 29.00 -9.18
C CYS A 430 -21.23 27.55 -9.72
N TYR A 431 -22.04 27.26 -10.75
CA TYR A 431 -22.08 25.95 -11.41
C TYR A 431 -21.12 25.83 -12.60
N ASN A 432 -20.47 26.91 -13.00
CA ASN A 432 -19.44 26.92 -14.04
C ASN A 432 -18.06 26.78 -13.41
N PHE A 433 -17.63 25.54 -13.20
CA PHE A 433 -16.36 25.23 -12.56
C PHE A 433 -15.25 25.00 -13.59
N ASP A 434 -14.15 25.74 -13.47
CA ASP A 434 -12.94 25.58 -14.26
C ASP A 434 -11.92 24.72 -13.53
N ALA A 435 -11.76 23.47 -13.98
CA ALA A 435 -10.83 22.54 -13.35
C ALA A 435 -9.37 22.99 -13.43
N ALA A 436 -8.97 23.77 -14.45
CA ALA A 436 -7.57 24.17 -14.61
C ALA A 436 -7.12 25.20 -13.56
N THR A 437 -8.05 26.00 -13.05
CA THR A 437 -7.75 27.12 -12.14
C THR A 437 -8.34 26.93 -10.75
N GLU A 438 -9.48 26.24 -10.61
CA GLU A 438 -10.25 26.15 -9.36
C GLU A 438 -10.12 24.81 -8.62
N GLU A 439 -9.59 23.75 -9.24
CA GLU A 439 -9.44 22.43 -8.60
C GLU A 439 -8.41 22.43 -7.47
N GLY A 440 -7.44 23.34 -7.48
CA GLY A 440 -6.38 23.36 -6.48
C GLY A 440 -5.44 22.14 -6.59
N ILE A 441 -4.79 21.80 -5.48
CA ILE A 441 -3.79 20.71 -5.44
C ILE A 441 -4.41 19.50 -4.73
N GLU A 442 -4.35 18.32 -5.36
CA GLU A 442 -4.79 17.09 -4.71
C GLU A 442 -3.86 16.70 -3.54
N PRO A 443 -4.38 16.06 -2.48
CA PRO A 443 -3.55 15.57 -1.39
C PRO A 443 -2.44 14.65 -1.88
N ALA A 444 -1.21 14.91 -1.44
CA ALA A 444 -0.06 14.11 -1.81
C ALA A 444 -0.19 12.70 -1.24
N LEU A 445 0.01 11.70 -2.11
CA LEU A 445 0.00 10.31 -1.67
C LEU A 445 1.12 10.09 -0.65
N PRO A 446 0.85 9.40 0.47
CA PRO A 446 1.91 8.92 1.35
C PRO A 446 2.82 8.06 0.49
N ASN A 447 4.13 8.32 0.56
CA ASN A 447 5.14 7.63 -0.23
C ASN A 447 4.93 6.12 -0.10
N THR A 448 4.32 5.51 -1.12
CA THR A 448 4.06 4.08 -1.19
C THR A 448 5.43 3.44 -1.28
N ASP A 449 5.79 2.68 -0.24
CA ASP A 449 6.98 1.84 -0.17
C ASP A 449 8.19 2.41 -0.91
N ALA A 450 9.05 3.11 -0.18
CA ALA A 450 10.47 2.91 -0.45
C ALA A 450 10.74 1.41 -0.21
N LEU A 451 10.46 0.57 -1.23
CA LEU A 451 10.94 -0.80 -1.32
C LEU A 451 12.36 -0.73 -0.84
N ALA A 452 12.63 -1.32 0.33
CA ALA A 452 13.88 -1.11 1.04
C ALA A 452 15.02 -1.26 0.04
N THR A 453 15.59 -0.12 -0.39
CA THR A 453 16.56 -0.12 -1.48
C THR A 453 17.63 -1.11 -1.12
N ALA A 454 17.92 -2.06 -2.01
CA ALA A 454 18.89 -3.10 -1.72
C ALA A 454 20.16 -2.42 -1.19
N PRO A 455 20.67 -2.81 -0.01
CA PRO A 455 21.82 -2.14 0.57
C PRO A 455 23.01 -2.23 -0.40
N ALA A 456 23.95 -1.30 -0.27
CA ALA A 456 25.19 -1.37 -1.06
C ALA A 456 25.95 -2.68 -0.76
N PRO A 457 26.69 -3.23 -1.73
CA PRO A 457 27.61 -4.34 -1.48
C PRO A 457 28.66 -3.96 -0.42
N PRO A 458 29.25 -4.95 0.28
CA PRO A 458 30.30 -4.69 1.26
C PRO A 458 31.51 -4.03 0.60
N VAL A 459 32.09 -3.03 1.28
CA VAL A 459 33.32 -2.34 0.89
C VAL A 459 34.49 -2.99 1.62
N ASP A 460 35.64 -3.11 0.94
CA ASP A 460 36.89 -3.69 1.46
C ASP A 460 36.70 -5.09 2.08
N LEU A 461 35.94 -5.94 1.39
CA LEU A 461 35.69 -7.32 1.80
C LEU A 461 36.97 -8.17 1.69
N ALA A 462 37.58 -8.46 2.82
CA ALA A 462 38.78 -9.28 2.93
C ALA A 462 38.48 -10.67 3.53
N ALA A 463 39.29 -11.65 3.13
CA ALA A 463 39.28 -13.00 3.69
C ALA A 463 40.61 -13.29 4.38
N GLU A 464 40.57 -13.70 5.64
CA GLU A 464 41.75 -14.02 6.43
C GLU A 464 41.60 -15.36 7.16
N ILE A 465 42.73 -16.02 7.41
CA ILE A 465 42.77 -17.25 8.20
C ILE A 465 43.11 -16.91 9.65
N GLU A 466 42.19 -17.16 10.57
CA GLU A 466 42.40 -17.04 12.00
C GLU A 466 42.57 -18.41 12.65
N ARG A 467 43.44 -18.49 13.65
CA ARG A 467 43.67 -19.71 14.44
C ARG A 467 43.11 -19.51 15.82
N ARG A 468 42.22 -20.41 16.25
CA ARG A 468 41.70 -20.41 17.63
C ARG A 468 42.06 -21.73 18.30
N THR A 469 42.45 -21.63 19.56
CA THR A 469 42.71 -22.79 20.41
C THR A 469 41.37 -23.35 20.89
N VAL A 470 41.02 -24.56 20.49
CA VAL A 470 39.69 -25.14 20.76
C VAL A 470 39.73 -26.09 21.97
N SER A 471 40.85 -26.74 22.25
CA SER A 471 41.12 -27.46 23.51
C SER A 471 42.60 -27.91 23.59
N GLY A 472 43.32 -27.55 24.67
CA GLY A 472 44.72 -27.93 24.88
C GLY A 472 45.69 -27.34 23.83
N GLU A 473 46.64 -28.15 23.33
CA GLU A 473 47.60 -27.76 22.27
C GLU A 473 47.02 -27.84 20.84
N THR A 474 45.72 -28.15 20.67
CA THR A 474 45.10 -28.30 19.36
C THR A 474 44.54 -26.97 18.86
N ASN A 475 45.20 -26.38 17.87
CA ASN A 475 44.72 -25.19 17.16
C ASN A 475 43.83 -25.61 15.99
N ALA A 476 42.65 -24.99 15.86
CA ALA A 476 41.79 -25.14 14.70
C ALA A 476 41.85 -23.88 13.84
N THR A 477 41.71 -24.09 12.53
CA THR A 477 41.79 -23.04 11.52
C THR A 477 40.39 -22.61 11.10
N PHE A 478 40.14 -21.30 11.12
CA PHE A 478 38.87 -20.68 10.73
C PHE A 478 39.10 -19.67 9.62
N LEU A 479 38.11 -19.51 8.75
CA LEU A 479 38.05 -18.42 7.78
C LEU A 479 37.26 -17.28 8.41
N VAL A 480 37.81 -16.08 8.34
CA VAL A 480 37.20 -14.85 8.81
C VAL A 480 36.99 -13.94 7.61
N LEU A 481 35.78 -13.42 7.44
CA LEU A 481 35.54 -12.30 6.55
C LEU A 481 35.40 -11.03 7.34
N THR A 482 36.08 -9.99 6.88
CA THR A 482 36.00 -8.63 7.40
C THR A 482 35.59 -7.68 6.27
N SER A 483 34.76 -6.70 6.60
CA SER A 483 34.43 -5.58 5.73
C SER A 483 34.36 -4.31 6.56
N ASP A 484 34.32 -3.16 5.88
CA ASP A 484 33.91 -1.92 6.52
C ASP A 484 32.55 -2.08 7.21
N GLU A 485 32.40 -1.41 8.35
CA GLU A 485 31.15 -1.49 9.10
C GLU A 485 30.04 -0.74 8.35
N PRO A 486 28.88 -1.37 8.12
CA PRO A 486 27.77 -0.69 7.47
C PRO A 486 27.36 0.58 8.22
N SER A 487 27.17 1.69 7.50
CA SER A 487 26.81 2.99 8.08
C SER A 487 25.45 2.98 8.78
N ARG A 488 24.56 2.09 8.35
CA ARG A 488 23.22 1.89 8.91
C ARG A 488 23.22 0.82 9.99
N ALA A 489 22.56 1.12 11.11
CA ALA A 489 22.70 0.28 12.28
C ALA A 489 22.00 -1.09 12.20
N ASP A 490 21.01 -1.21 11.31
CA ASP A 490 20.22 -2.41 11.06
C ASP A 490 20.85 -3.38 10.06
N LEU A 491 22.00 -3.01 9.46
CA LEU A 491 22.72 -3.80 8.46
C LEU A 491 23.93 -4.51 9.07
N ALA A 492 24.18 -5.75 8.62
CA ALA A 492 25.35 -6.52 8.99
C ALA A 492 25.90 -7.33 7.80
N LEU A 493 27.19 -7.67 7.87
CA LEU A 493 27.85 -8.57 6.95
C LEU A 493 27.31 -9.99 7.14
N ILE A 494 26.94 -10.63 6.03
CA ILE A 494 26.69 -12.06 5.92
C ILE A 494 27.75 -12.66 5.00
N GLY A 495 28.28 -13.82 5.37
CA GLY A 495 29.32 -14.52 4.62
C GLY A 495 28.90 -15.92 4.24
N ARG A 496 29.43 -16.42 3.13
CA ARG A 496 29.35 -17.83 2.74
C ARG A 496 30.68 -18.29 2.15
N TYR A 497 31.01 -19.56 2.32
CA TYR A 497 32.26 -20.15 1.84
C TYR A 497 32.04 -21.56 1.30
N ARG A 498 32.94 -22.02 0.44
CA ARG A 498 32.96 -23.39 -0.11
C ARG A 498 34.37 -23.81 -0.47
N ALA A 499 34.64 -25.10 -0.55
CA ALA A 499 35.91 -25.59 -1.10
C ALA A 499 35.98 -25.30 -2.62
N VAL A 500 37.17 -24.99 -3.14
CA VAL A 500 37.38 -24.79 -4.58
C VAL A 500 36.94 -26.05 -5.34
N GLY A 501 36.01 -25.89 -6.29
CA GLY A 501 35.41 -26.98 -7.06
C GLY A 501 34.13 -27.60 -6.48
N ALA A 502 33.70 -27.20 -5.28
CA ALA A 502 32.41 -27.60 -4.72
C ALA A 502 31.25 -26.74 -5.27
N THR A 503 30.04 -27.32 -5.33
CA THR A 503 28.83 -26.61 -5.78
C THR A 503 28.09 -25.91 -4.64
N ASP A 504 28.10 -26.51 -3.45
CA ASP A 504 27.29 -26.07 -2.31
C ASP A 504 28.03 -25.05 -1.45
N TRP A 505 27.33 -23.97 -1.10
CA TRP A 505 27.83 -22.90 -0.22
C TRP A 505 27.43 -23.17 1.23
N VAL A 506 28.35 -22.93 2.16
CA VAL A 506 28.12 -23.00 3.60
C VAL A 506 28.09 -21.58 4.18
N ASP A 507 27.04 -21.27 4.93
CA ASP A 507 26.90 -19.95 5.58
C ASP A 507 27.90 -19.79 6.75
N MET A 508 28.41 -18.57 6.92
CA MET A 508 29.24 -18.15 8.04
C MET A 508 28.39 -17.52 9.14
N VAL A 509 28.92 -17.48 10.36
CA VAL A 509 28.21 -16.98 11.54
C VAL A 509 28.93 -15.74 12.08
N SER A 510 28.18 -14.74 12.53
CA SER A 510 28.80 -13.60 13.24
C SER A 510 29.31 -14.06 14.60
N ASP A 511 30.50 -13.62 14.99
CA ASP A 511 31.08 -13.91 16.29
C ASP A 511 30.86 -12.80 17.32
N GLY A 512 30.05 -11.80 16.97
CA GLY A 512 29.60 -10.76 17.89
C GLY A 512 30.61 -9.64 18.16
N GLU A 513 31.79 -9.67 17.54
CA GLU A 513 32.81 -8.64 17.73
C GLU A 513 32.53 -7.35 16.94
N SER A 514 31.98 -7.47 15.73
CA SER A 514 31.52 -6.33 14.93
C SER A 514 30.47 -6.73 13.90
N ARG A 515 29.73 -5.75 13.35
CA ARG A 515 28.75 -6.00 12.28
C ARG A 515 29.39 -6.21 10.91
N GLY A 516 30.67 -5.90 10.76
CA GLY A 516 31.47 -6.15 9.56
C GLY A 516 32.25 -7.46 9.60
N ARG A 517 31.93 -8.38 10.53
CA ARG A 517 32.75 -9.58 10.77
C ARG A 517 31.94 -10.86 10.90
N VAL A 518 32.37 -11.89 10.16
CA VAL A 518 31.78 -13.25 10.21
C VAL A 518 32.87 -14.32 10.13
N VAL A 519 32.61 -15.48 10.74
CA VAL A 519 33.56 -16.58 10.89
C VAL A 519 32.95 -17.90 10.41
N SER A 520 33.76 -18.75 9.76
CA SER A 520 33.37 -20.08 9.30
C SER A 520 33.33 -21.09 10.44
N SER A 521 32.94 -22.33 10.14
CA SER A 521 33.33 -23.47 10.98
C SER A 521 34.78 -23.89 10.71
N VAL A 522 35.26 -24.91 11.45
CA VAL A 522 36.60 -25.45 11.31
C VAL A 522 36.88 -25.89 9.87
N LEU A 523 38.01 -25.44 9.33
CA LEU A 523 38.45 -25.75 7.97
C LEU A 523 39.35 -27.00 7.94
N THR A 524 39.45 -27.61 6.76
CA THR A 524 40.40 -28.70 6.50
C THR A 524 41.77 -28.14 6.12
N ASP A 525 42.84 -28.62 6.76
CA ASP A 525 44.22 -28.18 6.50
C ASP A 525 44.67 -28.53 5.07
N GLY A 526 45.39 -27.61 4.43
CA GLY A 526 45.88 -27.70 3.05
C GLY A 526 44.81 -27.49 1.97
N GLN A 527 43.54 -27.29 2.32
CA GLN A 527 42.45 -27.14 1.36
C GLN A 527 42.22 -25.67 0.97
N ALA A 528 41.95 -25.41 -0.31
CA ALA A 528 41.60 -24.09 -0.82
C ALA A 528 40.08 -23.85 -0.76
N TYR A 529 39.69 -22.65 -0.32
CA TYR A 529 38.31 -22.19 -0.19
C TYR A 529 38.07 -20.90 -0.97
N GLU A 530 36.85 -20.74 -1.49
CA GLU A 530 36.30 -19.50 -2.03
C GLU A 530 35.27 -18.97 -1.03
N ALA A 531 35.26 -17.65 -0.83
CA ALA A 531 34.28 -16.99 0.03
C ALA A 531 33.67 -15.76 -0.61
N GLN A 532 32.45 -15.46 -0.17
CA GLN A 532 31.66 -14.33 -0.63
C GLN A 532 30.96 -13.65 0.54
N GLY A 533 30.86 -12.33 0.47
CA GLY A 533 30.18 -11.49 1.45
C GLY A 533 29.05 -10.69 0.81
N ALA A 534 28.00 -10.44 1.59
CA ALA A 534 26.92 -9.52 1.25
C ALA A 534 26.49 -8.75 2.51
N ILE A 535 25.81 -7.62 2.35
CA ILE A 535 25.24 -6.85 3.45
C ILE A 535 23.74 -7.15 3.50
N ALA A 536 23.22 -7.47 4.68
CA ALA A 536 21.81 -7.77 4.88
C ALA A 536 21.26 -7.06 6.11
N SER A 537 19.97 -6.72 6.06
CA SER A 537 19.23 -6.31 7.25
C SER A 537 18.92 -7.51 8.16
N TYR A 538 18.54 -7.23 9.41
CA TYR A 538 18.06 -8.26 10.32
C TYR A 538 16.93 -9.10 9.68
N GLY A 539 17.06 -10.43 9.72
CA GLY A 539 16.10 -11.34 9.08
C GLY A 539 16.24 -11.46 7.55
N ARG A 540 17.22 -10.79 6.93
CA ARG A 540 17.48 -10.75 5.47
C ARG A 540 16.31 -10.20 4.65
N ALA A 541 15.54 -9.26 5.20
CA ALA A 541 14.45 -8.60 4.48
C ALA A 541 14.96 -7.76 3.29
N ALA A 542 16.17 -7.20 3.41
CA ALA A 542 16.90 -6.56 2.32
C ALA A 542 18.33 -7.11 2.28
N GLN A 543 18.84 -7.42 1.09
CA GLN A 543 20.16 -8.03 0.89
C GLN A 543 20.84 -7.44 -0.35
N SER A 544 22.14 -7.14 -0.25
CA SER A 544 22.97 -6.73 -1.38
C SER A 544 23.43 -7.93 -2.22
N ALA A 545 23.98 -7.66 -3.40
CA ALA A 545 24.61 -8.68 -4.22
C ALA A 545 25.82 -9.31 -3.49
N TRP A 546 26.07 -10.59 -3.75
CA TRP A 546 27.25 -11.27 -3.22
C TRP A 546 28.51 -10.79 -3.95
N THR A 547 29.48 -10.31 -3.18
CA THR A 547 30.81 -9.92 -3.64
C THR A 547 31.82 -10.99 -3.25
N ALA A 548 32.71 -11.35 -4.17
CA ALA A 548 33.83 -12.25 -3.86
C ALA A 548 34.87 -11.54 -2.99
N THR A 549 35.53 -12.29 -2.12
CA THR A 549 36.60 -11.77 -1.25
C THR A 549 37.87 -11.45 -2.04
N ASP A 550 38.71 -10.57 -1.51
CA ASP A 550 40.09 -10.41 -1.94
C ASP A 550 41.05 -10.94 -0.85
N PRO A 551 41.87 -11.98 -1.10
CA PRO A 551 41.98 -12.77 -2.33
C PRO A 551 40.76 -13.67 -2.60
N ALA A 552 40.50 -13.96 -3.89
CA ALA A 552 39.36 -14.77 -4.33
C ALA A 552 39.40 -16.24 -3.87
N THR A 553 40.59 -16.78 -3.67
CA THR A 553 40.81 -18.12 -3.13
C THR A 553 41.82 -18.07 -1.99
N ILE A 554 41.53 -18.72 -0.88
CA ILE A 554 42.39 -18.77 0.30
C ILE A 554 42.64 -20.22 0.72
N THR A 555 43.89 -20.58 0.97
CA THR A 555 44.26 -21.93 1.43
C THR A 555 44.35 -21.95 2.94
N ALA A 556 43.61 -22.86 3.57
CA ALA A 556 43.71 -23.07 5.01
C ALA A 556 45.03 -23.76 5.33
N ILE A 557 45.96 -23.07 6.00
CA ILE A 557 47.27 -23.62 6.38
C ILE A 557 47.40 -23.57 7.91
N ALA A 558 47.39 -24.74 8.54
CA ALA A 558 47.47 -24.90 9.98
C ALA A 558 48.89 -24.59 10.53
N ASP A 559 49.95 -25.04 9.85
CA ASP A 559 51.34 -24.74 10.20
C ASP A 559 52.00 -23.81 9.17
N THR A 560 52.42 -22.61 9.60
CA THR A 560 53.15 -21.62 8.77
C THR A 560 54.66 -21.57 9.07
N THR A 561 55.16 -22.49 9.90
CA THR A 561 56.60 -22.56 10.16
C THR A 561 57.32 -23.19 8.98
N SER A 562 58.30 -22.48 8.42
CA SER A 562 59.13 -22.98 7.33
C SER A 562 59.97 -24.16 7.79
N THR A 563 60.09 -25.18 6.95
CA THR A 563 60.95 -26.34 7.23
C THR A 563 62.44 -26.03 7.05
N GLY A 564 62.79 -24.86 6.51
CA GLY A 564 64.14 -24.56 6.02
C GLY A 564 64.45 -25.26 4.69
N ALA A 565 65.54 -24.84 4.04
CA ALA A 565 65.91 -25.32 2.70
C ALA A 565 66.54 -26.73 2.75
N PRO A 566 66.30 -27.57 1.73
CA PRO A 566 67.04 -28.82 1.55
C PRO A 566 68.55 -28.57 1.47
N THR A 567 69.33 -29.48 2.06
CA THR A 567 70.80 -29.41 2.07
C THR A 567 71.40 -30.39 1.07
N ALA A 568 72.69 -30.25 0.76
CA ALA A 568 73.41 -31.08 -0.21
C ALA A 568 72.72 -31.18 -1.60
N PHE A 569 71.98 -30.13 -2.00
CA PHE A 569 71.35 -30.09 -3.30
C PHE A 569 72.41 -30.01 -4.39
N VAL A 570 72.41 -31.00 -5.27
CA VAL A 570 73.33 -31.11 -6.42
C VAL A 570 72.54 -31.57 -7.64
N VAL A 571 72.94 -31.06 -8.81
CA VAL A 571 72.34 -31.42 -10.10
C VAL A 571 73.46 -31.55 -11.11
N ASN A 572 73.45 -32.66 -11.87
CA ASN A 572 74.44 -32.98 -12.89
C ASN A 572 73.75 -33.21 -14.23
N GLY A 573 74.17 -32.50 -15.28
CA GLY A 573 73.71 -32.72 -16.65
C GLY A 573 74.37 -33.94 -17.30
N GLY A 574 73.65 -34.62 -18.17
CA GLY A 574 74.13 -35.72 -19.00
C GLY A 574 73.45 -35.72 -20.38
N ALA A 575 73.75 -36.72 -21.21
CA ALA A 575 73.16 -36.81 -22.55
C ALA A 575 71.64 -37.03 -22.45
N GLY A 576 70.86 -36.05 -22.91
CA GLY A 576 69.39 -36.09 -22.88
C GLY A 576 68.71 -36.13 -21.49
N GLN A 577 69.44 -35.89 -20.39
CA GLN A 577 68.91 -35.97 -19.02
C GLN A 577 69.67 -35.11 -18.00
N ALA A 578 69.06 -34.82 -16.85
CA ALA A 578 69.73 -34.24 -15.69
C ALA A 578 69.41 -35.03 -14.42
N SER A 579 70.44 -35.44 -13.67
CA SER A 579 70.28 -36.16 -12.40
C SER A 579 70.44 -35.20 -11.23
N TYR A 580 69.59 -35.31 -10.22
CA TYR A 580 69.59 -34.45 -9.04
C TYR A 580 69.58 -35.29 -7.76
N ALA A 581 70.20 -34.76 -6.71
CA ALA A 581 70.15 -35.32 -5.37
C ALA A 581 70.10 -34.21 -4.32
N PHE A 582 69.42 -34.44 -3.20
CA PHE A 582 69.35 -33.53 -2.05
C PHE A 582 68.98 -34.29 -0.78
N THR A 583 69.19 -33.64 0.37
CA THR A 583 68.72 -34.13 1.67
C THR A 583 67.67 -33.18 2.21
N ALA A 584 66.53 -33.73 2.64
CA ALA A 584 65.46 -32.96 3.26
C ALA A 584 65.96 -32.23 4.52
N PRO A 585 65.40 -31.06 4.85
CA PRO A 585 65.79 -30.33 6.04
C PRO A 585 65.52 -31.13 7.33
N ASN A 586 66.30 -30.85 8.37
CA ASN A 586 66.12 -31.44 9.69
C ASN A 586 65.03 -30.69 10.49
N ALA A 587 63.80 -30.73 10.00
CA ALA A 587 62.65 -30.08 10.63
C ALA A 587 61.54 -31.10 10.90
N ALA A 588 61.05 -31.17 12.15
CA ALA A 588 60.05 -32.16 12.56
C ALA A 588 58.71 -32.01 11.82
N ASN A 589 58.43 -30.81 11.31
CA ASN A 589 57.25 -30.50 10.51
C ASN A 589 57.44 -30.73 9.00
N PHE A 590 58.59 -31.24 8.54
CA PHE A 590 58.79 -31.60 7.13
C PHE A 590 57.78 -32.66 6.66
N GLY A 591 57.21 -32.45 5.48
CA GLY A 591 56.27 -33.37 4.85
C GLY A 591 56.67 -33.80 3.44
N SER A 592 57.07 -32.85 2.59
CA SER A 592 57.43 -33.14 1.19
C SER A 592 58.44 -32.16 0.62
N ALA A 593 59.07 -32.52 -0.49
CA ALA A 593 59.90 -31.62 -1.29
C ALA A 593 59.49 -31.68 -2.76
N LYS A 594 59.38 -30.52 -3.43
CA LYS A 594 59.12 -30.44 -4.87
C LYS A 594 60.36 -29.93 -5.59
N ILE A 595 60.69 -30.60 -6.69
CA ILE A 595 61.77 -30.22 -7.59
C ILE A 595 61.15 -29.38 -8.70
N PHE A 596 61.77 -28.24 -8.99
CA PHE A 596 61.36 -27.30 -10.02
C PHE A 596 62.44 -27.16 -11.09
N ARG A 597 62.02 -26.92 -12.33
CA ARG A 597 62.90 -26.66 -13.47
C ARG A 597 62.45 -25.42 -14.23
N GLY A 598 63.40 -24.57 -14.58
CA GLY A 598 63.20 -23.38 -15.41
C GLY A 598 64.34 -23.18 -16.41
N THR A 599 64.13 -22.26 -17.35
CA THR A 599 65.13 -21.83 -18.34
C THR A 599 65.75 -20.47 -17.99
N THR A 600 65.16 -19.72 -17.05
CA THR A 600 65.64 -18.45 -16.49
C THR A 600 66.15 -18.65 -15.06
N THR A 601 66.82 -17.65 -14.46
CA THR A 601 67.24 -17.69 -13.03
C THR A 601 66.11 -17.34 -12.06
N THR A 602 64.92 -17.04 -12.56
CA THR A 602 63.77 -16.61 -11.76
C THR A 602 62.95 -17.83 -11.34
N PHE A 603 62.78 -18.03 -10.03
CA PHE A 603 62.02 -19.18 -9.51
C PHE A 603 60.53 -19.14 -9.90
N ALA A 604 59.94 -17.96 -10.04
CA ALA A 604 58.53 -17.81 -10.43
C ALA A 604 58.22 -18.41 -11.82
N ASP A 605 59.21 -18.49 -12.70
CA ASP A 605 59.07 -19.06 -14.05
C ASP A 605 59.32 -20.58 -14.07
N ALA A 606 59.67 -21.18 -12.92
CA ALA A 606 60.05 -22.58 -12.83
C ALA A 606 58.83 -23.49 -12.69
N THR A 607 58.83 -24.59 -13.43
CA THR A 607 57.77 -25.61 -13.44
C THR A 607 58.11 -26.75 -12.49
N ALA A 608 57.16 -27.22 -11.68
CA ALA A 608 57.37 -28.37 -10.81
C ALA A 608 57.45 -29.66 -11.66
N ILE A 609 58.54 -30.42 -11.51
CA ILE A 609 58.78 -31.65 -12.29
C ILE A 609 58.54 -32.93 -11.48
N ARG A 610 58.70 -32.88 -10.16
CA ARG A 610 58.46 -34.03 -9.27
C ARG A 610 58.18 -33.57 -7.84
N THR A 611 57.31 -34.30 -7.16
CA THR A 611 57.09 -34.19 -5.71
C THR A 611 57.59 -35.48 -5.05
N VAL A 612 58.36 -35.35 -3.97
CA VAL A 612 58.79 -36.48 -3.13
C VAL A 612 58.27 -36.28 -1.71
N ASN A 613 57.70 -37.33 -1.13
CA ASN A 613 57.23 -37.34 0.25
C ASN A 613 58.22 -38.14 1.10
N GLY A 614 58.47 -37.70 2.34
CA GLY A 614 59.26 -38.48 3.28
C GLY A 614 59.54 -37.73 4.58
N SER A 615 60.56 -38.18 5.29
CA SER A 615 60.85 -37.73 6.66
C SER A 615 62.00 -36.72 6.71
N ALA A 616 62.10 -36.01 7.84
CA ALA A 616 63.20 -35.09 8.11
C ALA A 616 64.56 -35.79 7.93
N SER A 617 65.54 -35.07 7.35
CA SER A 617 66.89 -35.57 7.08
C SER A 617 66.99 -36.77 6.11
N GLN A 618 65.92 -37.14 5.41
CA GLN A 618 65.95 -38.19 4.39
C GLN A 618 66.61 -37.67 3.10
N SER A 619 67.49 -38.48 2.50
CA SER A 619 68.10 -38.17 1.19
C SER A 619 67.21 -38.67 0.04
N PHE A 620 67.16 -37.88 -1.03
CA PHE A 620 66.39 -38.14 -2.23
C PHE A 620 67.25 -37.92 -3.47
N ASP A 621 67.05 -38.76 -4.46
CA ASP A 621 67.67 -38.64 -5.79
C ASP A 621 66.65 -38.91 -6.92
N GLY A 622 67.03 -38.52 -8.13
CA GLY A 622 66.25 -38.81 -9.31
C GLY A 622 66.86 -38.24 -10.59
N THR A 623 66.20 -38.53 -11.71
CA THR A 623 66.64 -38.09 -13.03
C THR A 623 65.46 -37.49 -13.79
N ASP A 624 65.67 -36.31 -14.38
CA ASP A 624 64.79 -35.68 -15.34
C ASP A 624 65.24 -36.06 -16.76
N SER A 625 64.59 -37.06 -17.35
CA SER A 625 64.95 -37.63 -18.66
C SER A 625 64.15 -37.03 -19.82
N GLY A 626 64.61 -37.27 -21.05
CA GLY A 626 63.92 -36.84 -22.28
C GLY A 626 64.05 -35.34 -22.56
N ARG A 627 65.20 -34.74 -22.23
CA ARG A 627 65.45 -33.30 -22.39
C ARG A 627 66.27 -33.02 -23.65
N PRO A 628 65.82 -32.10 -24.52
CA PRO A 628 66.65 -31.60 -25.60
C PRO A 628 67.94 -30.96 -25.08
N PRO A 629 69.00 -30.88 -25.91
CA PRO A 629 70.21 -30.16 -25.54
C PRO A 629 69.90 -28.69 -25.22
N GLY A 630 70.41 -28.21 -24.08
CA GLY A 630 70.12 -26.85 -23.60
C GLY A 630 70.52 -26.61 -22.14
N THR A 631 70.43 -25.34 -21.72
CA THR A 631 70.74 -24.91 -20.34
C THR A 631 69.47 -24.91 -19.50
N TYR A 632 69.46 -25.68 -18.41
CA TYR A 632 68.35 -25.78 -17.48
C TYR A 632 68.78 -25.37 -16.07
N ARG A 633 67.84 -24.84 -15.30
CA ARG A 633 68.04 -24.46 -13.90
C ARG A 633 67.06 -25.23 -13.03
N TYR A 634 67.59 -25.79 -11.96
CA TYR A 634 66.82 -26.61 -11.03
C TYR A 634 66.81 -25.99 -9.64
N TRP A 635 65.67 -26.12 -8.97
CA TRP A 635 65.47 -25.78 -7.58
C TRP A 635 64.80 -26.94 -6.86
N VAL A 636 64.94 -26.98 -5.56
CA VAL A 636 64.14 -27.84 -4.70
C VAL A 636 63.54 -26.99 -3.58
N ARG A 637 62.22 -27.07 -3.37
CA ARG A 637 61.53 -26.43 -2.25
C ARG A 637 60.96 -27.48 -1.31
N ALA A 638 61.29 -27.38 -0.04
CA ALA A 638 60.70 -28.17 1.02
C ALA A 638 59.36 -27.56 1.47
N TYR A 639 58.41 -28.42 1.82
CA TYR A 639 57.09 -28.06 2.31
C TYR A 639 56.85 -28.79 3.64
N ASN A 640 56.24 -28.09 4.59
CA ASN A 640 55.80 -28.72 5.83
C ASN A 640 54.59 -29.64 5.61
N ARG A 641 54.14 -30.32 6.66
CA ARG A 641 52.98 -31.24 6.60
C ARG A 641 51.67 -30.54 6.23
N SER A 642 51.57 -29.23 6.46
CA SER A 642 50.44 -28.38 6.04
C SER A 642 50.62 -27.80 4.62
N GLY A 643 51.66 -28.22 3.88
CA GLY A 643 51.89 -27.79 2.50
C GLY A 643 52.46 -26.37 2.36
N PHE A 644 52.93 -25.75 3.45
CA PHE A 644 53.57 -24.43 3.42
C PHE A 644 55.05 -24.52 3.01
N GLY A 645 55.45 -23.66 2.08
CA GLY A 645 56.84 -23.50 1.63
C GLY A 645 57.05 -22.12 1.01
N ASP A 646 58.20 -21.53 1.29
CA ASP A 646 58.56 -20.13 1.02
C ASP A 646 59.98 -20.03 0.42
N ALA A 647 60.53 -18.81 0.35
CA ALA A 647 61.90 -18.61 -0.12
C ALA A 647 62.95 -19.26 0.81
N THR A 648 62.73 -19.25 2.13
CA THR A 648 63.67 -19.81 3.12
C THR A 648 63.74 -21.35 3.10
N SER A 649 62.74 -21.99 2.49
CA SER A 649 62.68 -23.43 2.25
C SER A 649 63.07 -23.86 0.83
N THR A 650 63.64 -22.95 0.03
CA THR A 650 64.07 -23.23 -1.34
C THR A 650 65.60 -23.28 -1.47
N ALA A 651 66.14 -24.32 -2.10
CA ALA A 651 67.54 -24.43 -2.50
C ALA A 651 67.69 -24.39 -4.04
N GLY A 652 68.77 -23.77 -4.53
CA GLY A 652 69.02 -23.50 -5.95
C GLY A 652 68.98 -21.99 -6.29
N PRO A 653 69.12 -21.58 -7.57
CA PRO A 653 69.21 -22.43 -8.75
C PRO A 653 70.57 -23.12 -8.89
N ILE A 654 70.56 -24.38 -9.34
CA ILE A 654 71.75 -25.02 -9.92
C ILE A 654 71.57 -25.04 -11.43
N THR A 655 72.53 -24.46 -12.16
CA THR A 655 72.51 -24.40 -13.62
C THR A 655 73.27 -25.61 -14.17
N VAL A 656 72.64 -26.34 -15.09
CA VAL A 656 73.24 -27.49 -15.78
C VAL A 656 73.00 -27.40 -17.28
N THR A 657 73.97 -27.91 -18.04
CA THR A 657 73.85 -28.05 -19.50
C THR A 657 73.57 -29.50 -19.82
N VAL A 658 72.46 -29.75 -20.52
CA VAL A 658 72.12 -31.04 -21.12
C VAL A 658 72.69 -31.04 -22.53
N THR A 659 73.44 -32.09 -22.88
CA THR A 659 74.08 -32.27 -24.20
C THR A 659 73.33 -33.24 -25.09
#